data_AF-G0QWD8-F1
#
_entry.id   AF-G0QWD8-F1
#
_cell.length_a   1.000
_cell.length_b   1.000
_cell.length_c   1.000
_cell.angle_alpha   90.00
_cell.angle_beta   90.00
_cell.angle_gamma   90.00
#
_symmetry.space_group_name_H-M   'P 1'
#
loop_
_entity.id
_entity.type
_entity.pdbx_description
1 polymer ?
#
loop_
_entity_poly.entity_id
_entity_poly.type
_entity_poly.pdbx_seq_one_letter_code
_entity_poly.pdbx_strand_id
1 'polypeptide(L)'
;MGVPNSDLHLYIIYSDSNSQVIADAGCCAVAEVGDPRPIFGRVNFYLTNMNKSIGNSETFQYDLKTTIHEFLHILGFAGEIMRFWIDPDTGDFYGDNFENKLLKKKLYRGKQVNILTSKNVLEVTRKYYNCPTAEGMQLENDDNVRLNTSHWERTVIYNEIMTGTQLYTQTAFSIFTIALLKDTGFYPEVNENMTNNIFWGKGKGCDFLVNACQSTIEYPEYPKIYDKEQCMFEYEGIGVGVAEVYADKCPIIYFYQNRLCTNTNSVSKEDDKNQEQDKLSNYSTQSKCFQSTATQSSSKIQYKSEYRCHQYKCSSDASEISVIFPDIDLKVLCGKGEQNIQKDIDPSGQKARGKLTCPQDYERLCNYTSICPNFCSLRGVCVNGQCICKAGFGGVDCSINCSGVVDNETCIQGTCPQGKYLNPDNTCKSDCPLGSFGRADKCEPCDSSCSRCTGPSATECTKCQFMTLLQGNQCCLSECPFGFYKNQETQACEKLSLGCIQQNNLNTCLQCDTANGFRLGLDQKCTLCYQLCSLCNPNRLTQCFVCEGSKLVSIDGSCVDECPEASYYSDRRKKCQECSIGCQKCNYIGCNQCYDGYYVYYENRYCQRCVYKYLNCQSCDYYQCNKCMDGYQLNSTKRECKAISSGGSTGEITETQCSEGCKQCSQSGECLYCKAGFYQDQESKSCVKCRTKFKNCNKCTKTNCNRCATGFQQDQNQKQCIQNPITSENTGIECPQECKNCSQFGQCIECQDGFYDYSVDNPSIKNIKCLSCTIKFKHCSQCTSLRCLECLPGYQYYDYEDLCIRVIEVNNTIVCNKGCTSCNYNGMCFKCLDSFYQDYIYIQFFKYKVCFECINKFSNCLICDQIQCTKCNNGYHLNDSTKQCETIPPSRFLIQTQDGNQQQ
;
A
#
# COMPACT_ATOMS: atom_id res chain seq x y z
N MET A 1 39.50 -32.12 -3.88
CA MET A 1 40.31 -31.00 -4.40
C MET A 1 39.70 -29.71 -3.84
N GLY A 2 40.52 -28.78 -3.37
CA GLY A 2 40.08 -27.57 -2.68
C GLY A 2 41.09 -27.16 -1.61
N VAL A 3 41.07 -25.92 -1.16
CA VAL A 3 41.90 -25.48 -0.03
C VAL A 3 41.06 -25.59 1.24
N PRO A 4 41.57 -26.21 2.32
CA PRO A 4 40.83 -26.34 3.58
C PRO A 4 40.40 -24.99 4.16
N ASN A 5 39.20 -24.94 4.73
CA ASN A 5 38.63 -23.77 5.41
C ASN A 5 38.57 -22.51 4.53
N SER A 6 38.25 -22.67 3.25
CA SER A 6 38.13 -21.54 2.33
C SER A 6 37.03 -21.75 1.31
N ASP A 7 36.26 -20.70 1.10
CA ASP A 7 35.14 -20.67 0.16
C ASP A 7 35.56 -20.16 -1.22
N LEU A 8 36.46 -19.18 -1.30
CA LEU A 8 36.87 -18.57 -2.55
C LEU A 8 38.36 -18.21 -2.51
N HIS A 9 39.09 -18.63 -3.54
CA HIS A 9 40.49 -18.27 -3.74
C HIS A 9 40.63 -17.24 -4.83
N LEU A 10 41.26 -16.13 -4.49
CA LEU A 10 41.51 -15.03 -5.41
C LEU A 10 43.00 -14.98 -5.74
N TYR A 11 43.32 -15.11 -7.03
CA TYR A 11 44.65 -14.82 -7.56
C TYR A 11 44.71 -13.35 -7.96
N ILE A 12 45.41 -12.56 -7.15
CA ILE A 12 45.66 -11.16 -7.46
C ILE A 12 46.96 -11.06 -8.25
N ILE A 13 46.86 -10.58 -9.47
CA ILE A 13 47.99 -10.35 -10.36
C ILE A 13 48.02 -8.88 -10.77
N TYR A 14 49.18 -8.42 -11.21
CA TYR A 14 49.35 -7.07 -11.72
C TYR A 14 50.20 -7.11 -12.97
N SER A 15 49.96 -6.17 -13.88
CA SER A 15 50.76 -6.00 -15.09
C SER A 15 51.10 -4.53 -15.33
N ASP A 16 52.30 -4.30 -15.87
CA ASP A 16 52.76 -2.98 -16.31
C ASP A 16 52.43 -2.73 -17.80
N SER A 17 51.55 -3.55 -18.38
CA SER A 17 51.15 -3.42 -19.78
C SER A 17 50.20 -2.24 -19.98
N ASN A 18 50.27 -1.59 -21.14
CA ASN A 18 49.35 -0.51 -21.48
C ASN A 18 48.00 -1.13 -21.89
N SER A 19 46.94 -0.86 -21.12
CA SER A 19 45.60 -1.43 -21.33
C SER A 19 44.57 -0.31 -21.48
N GLN A 20 43.37 -0.62 -21.95
CA GLN A 20 42.24 0.32 -21.96
C GLN A 20 41.41 0.26 -20.66
N VAL A 21 41.67 -0.74 -19.80
CA VAL A 21 40.97 -0.95 -18.52
C VAL A 21 41.92 -0.79 -17.35
N ILE A 22 41.38 -0.49 -16.16
CA ILE A 22 42.15 -0.33 -14.91
C ILE A 22 42.40 -1.69 -14.27
N ALA A 23 41.41 -2.57 -14.33
CA ALA A 23 41.50 -3.95 -13.89
C ALA A 23 40.63 -4.85 -14.79
N ASP A 24 40.89 -6.16 -14.73
CA ASP A 24 39.99 -7.19 -15.25
C ASP A 24 39.93 -8.37 -14.28
N ALA A 25 38.75 -8.98 -14.16
CA ALA A 25 38.56 -10.16 -13.37
C ALA A 25 37.71 -11.21 -14.05
N GLY A 26 37.84 -12.44 -13.55
CA GLY A 26 37.04 -13.55 -14.05
C GLY A 26 37.09 -14.74 -13.12
N CYS A 27 36.02 -15.54 -13.17
CA CYS A 27 35.97 -16.82 -12.51
C CYS A 27 36.87 -17.83 -13.23
N CYS A 28 37.74 -18.50 -12.48
CA CYS A 28 38.65 -19.52 -12.98
C CYS A 28 38.10 -20.94 -12.82
N ALA A 29 37.31 -21.18 -11.76
CA ALA A 29 36.70 -22.48 -11.51
C ALA A 29 35.45 -22.37 -10.63
N VAL A 30 34.49 -23.25 -10.90
CA VAL A 30 33.25 -23.45 -10.15
C VAL A 30 33.30 -24.84 -9.52
N ALA A 31 32.74 -25.01 -8.32
CA ALA A 31 32.67 -26.31 -7.66
C ALA A 31 31.74 -27.26 -8.43
N GLU A 32 32.27 -28.41 -8.84
CA GLU A 32 31.51 -29.49 -9.50
C GLU A 32 30.89 -30.49 -8.50
N VAL A 33 31.32 -30.45 -7.23
CA VAL A 33 30.87 -31.37 -6.17
C VAL A 33 30.61 -30.56 -4.90
N GLY A 34 29.45 -30.78 -4.26
CA GLY A 34 29.01 -30.00 -3.10
C GLY A 34 28.13 -28.84 -3.51
N ASP A 35 28.31 -27.67 -2.89
CA ASP A 35 27.56 -26.46 -3.22
C ASP A 35 28.11 -25.83 -4.52
N PRO A 36 27.33 -25.79 -5.60
CA PRO A 36 27.83 -25.36 -6.90
C PRO A 36 27.98 -23.83 -6.91
N ARG A 37 29.22 -23.35 -6.85
CA ARG A 37 29.55 -21.91 -6.74
C ARG A 37 30.98 -21.60 -7.20
N PRO A 38 31.33 -20.34 -7.49
CA PRO A 38 32.70 -19.94 -7.78
C PRO A 38 33.64 -20.27 -6.60
N ILE A 39 34.77 -20.92 -6.90
CA ILE A 39 35.76 -21.34 -5.89
C ILE A 39 37.18 -20.81 -6.19
N PHE A 40 37.46 -20.46 -7.45
CA PHE A 40 38.68 -19.78 -7.83
C PHE A 40 38.35 -18.61 -8.77
N GLY A 41 38.98 -17.47 -8.54
CA GLY A 41 38.90 -16.31 -9.42
C GLY A 41 40.26 -15.63 -9.56
N ARG A 42 40.40 -14.80 -10.59
CA ARG A 42 41.57 -13.97 -10.80
C ARG A 42 41.16 -12.51 -10.91
N VAL A 43 42.00 -11.62 -10.42
CA VAL A 43 41.91 -10.18 -10.65
C VAL A 43 43.27 -9.68 -11.10
N ASN A 44 43.29 -8.98 -12.21
CA ASN A 44 44.49 -8.39 -12.80
C ASN A 44 44.39 -6.86 -12.76
N PHE A 45 45.37 -6.21 -12.11
CA PHE A 45 45.45 -4.75 -12.05
C PHE A 45 46.49 -4.22 -13.04
N TYR A 46 46.11 -3.24 -13.86
CA TYR A 46 47.00 -2.57 -14.80
C TYR A 46 47.61 -1.32 -14.14
N LEU A 47 48.81 -1.47 -13.58
CA LEU A 47 49.44 -0.44 -12.72
C LEU A 47 49.78 0.86 -13.45
N THR A 48 49.85 0.82 -14.78
CA THR A 48 50.02 1.99 -15.67
C THR A 48 48.80 2.90 -15.69
N ASN A 49 47.61 2.32 -15.52
CA ASN A 49 46.32 3.02 -15.58
C ASN A 49 45.80 3.41 -14.18
N MET A 50 46.34 2.81 -13.13
CA MET A 50 46.04 3.19 -11.75
C MET A 50 46.78 4.47 -11.35
N ASN A 51 46.09 5.36 -10.65
CA ASN A 51 46.67 6.64 -10.23
C ASN A 51 47.58 6.43 -9.01
N LYS A 52 48.90 6.60 -9.19
CA LYS A 52 49.94 6.26 -8.21
C LYS A 52 50.11 7.29 -7.08
N SER A 53 49.03 7.89 -6.58
CA SER A 53 49.10 8.88 -5.50
C SER A 53 49.01 8.20 -4.13
N ILE A 54 50.17 7.78 -3.60
CA ILE A 54 50.29 7.26 -2.23
C ILE A 54 49.88 8.37 -1.25
N GLY A 55 48.85 8.12 -0.44
CA GLY A 55 48.37 9.05 0.58
C GLY A 55 47.16 9.91 0.21
N ASN A 56 46.63 9.81 -1.01
CA ASN A 56 45.32 10.40 -1.34
C ASN A 56 44.20 9.40 -1.00
N SER A 57 43.42 9.71 0.03
CA SER A 57 42.30 8.89 0.50
C SER A 57 41.19 8.72 -0.54
N GLU A 58 41.02 9.68 -1.45
CA GLU A 58 40.04 9.63 -2.53
C GLU A 58 40.45 8.62 -3.61
N THR A 59 41.70 8.69 -4.08
CA THR A 59 42.26 7.73 -5.04
C THR A 59 42.14 6.30 -4.52
N PHE A 60 42.47 6.08 -3.25
CA PHE A 60 42.32 4.77 -2.61
C PHE A 60 40.88 4.24 -2.65
N GLN A 61 39.89 5.10 -2.45
CA GLN A 61 38.48 4.69 -2.49
C GLN A 61 38.01 4.35 -3.90
N TYR A 62 38.48 5.06 -4.93
CA TYR A 62 38.19 4.69 -6.31
C TYR A 62 38.79 3.33 -6.65
N ASP A 63 40.06 3.10 -6.29
CA ASP A 63 40.73 1.83 -6.51
C ASP A 63 40.05 0.69 -5.75
N LEU A 64 39.58 0.95 -4.52
CA LEU A 64 38.79 -0.01 -3.74
C LEU A 64 37.45 -0.33 -4.41
N LYS A 65 36.73 0.67 -4.91
CA LYS A 65 35.46 0.48 -5.63
C LYS A 65 35.67 -0.33 -6.91
N THR A 66 36.71 -0.02 -7.68
CA THR A 66 37.10 -0.83 -8.84
C THR A 66 37.42 -2.26 -8.42
N THR A 67 38.14 -2.46 -7.32
CA THR A 67 38.42 -3.81 -6.79
C THR A 67 37.14 -4.57 -6.45
N ILE A 68 36.17 -3.92 -5.81
CA ILE A 68 34.87 -4.53 -5.49
C ILE A 68 34.09 -4.87 -6.76
N HIS A 69 34.08 -3.98 -7.77
CA HIS A 69 33.48 -4.25 -9.08
C HIS A 69 34.03 -5.52 -9.72
N GLU A 70 35.36 -5.65 -9.77
CA GLU A 70 36.02 -6.84 -10.31
C GLU A 70 35.70 -8.11 -9.51
N PHE A 71 35.57 -8.00 -8.18
CA PHE A 71 35.18 -9.14 -7.35
C PHE A 71 33.75 -9.58 -7.65
N LEU A 72 32.83 -8.66 -7.97
CA LEU A 72 31.44 -8.99 -8.30
C LEU A 72 31.32 -9.76 -9.62
N HIS A 73 32.22 -9.54 -10.58
CA HIS A 73 32.34 -10.41 -11.76
C HIS A 73 32.67 -11.86 -11.37
N ILE A 74 33.62 -12.07 -10.45
CA ILE A 74 33.99 -13.40 -9.97
C ILE A 74 32.84 -14.07 -9.20
N LEU A 75 32.13 -13.28 -8.38
CA LEU A 75 31.04 -13.78 -7.53
C LEU A 75 29.79 -14.17 -8.34
N GLY A 76 29.62 -13.67 -9.57
CA GLY A 76 28.55 -14.19 -10.42
C GLY A 76 28.01 -13.22 -11.45
N PHE A 77 28.35 -11.93 -11.41
CA PHE A 77 27.85 -10.98 -12.39
C PHE A 77 28.77 -10.89 -13.60
N ALA A 78 28.81 -11.93 -14.41
CA ALA A 78 29.54 -11.93 -15.67
C ALA A 78 28.86 -12.82 -16.71
N GLY A 79 28.89 -12.45 -17.99
CA GLY A 79 28.24 -13.23 -19.04
C GLY A 79 28.69 -14.69 -19.08
N GLU A 80 29.99 -14.92 -18.95
CA GLU A 80 30.60 -16.24 -19.02
C GLU A 80 30.26 -17.15 -17.82
N ILE A 81 29.81 -16.58 -16.70
CA ILE A 81 29.46 -17.32 -15.50
C ILE A 81 27.96 -17.55 -15.36
N MET A 82 27.11 -16.82 -16.11
CA MET A 82 25.66 -17.01 -16.10
C MET A 82 25.22 -18.43 -16.49
N ARG A 83 25.98 -19.12 -17.35
CA ARG A 83 25.75 -20.55 -17.66
C ARG A 83 25.88 -21.47 -16.45
N PHE A 84 26.63 -21.05 -15.43
CA PHE A 84 26.81 -21.78 -14.19
C PHE A 84 25.85 -21.30 -13.10
N TRP A 85 24.98 -20.32 -13.33
CA TRP A 85 23.93 -20.04 -12.34
C TRP A 85 23.02 -21.25 -12.19
N ILE A 86 22.46 -21.42 -11.00
CA ILE A 86 21.55 -22.53 -10.70
C ILE A 86 20.16 -22.17 -11.20
N ASP A 87 19.61 -23.01 -12.07
CA ASP A 87 18.23 -22.93 -12.52
C ASP A 87 17.32 -23.37 -11.37
N PRO A 88 16.46 -22.49 -10.83
CA PRO A 88 15.60 -22.81 -9.70
C PRO A 88 14.55 -23.88 -10.02
N ASP A 89 14.23 -24.12 -11.30
CA ASP A 89 13.25 -25.13 -11.71
C ASP A 89 13.85 -26.53 -11.72
N THR A 90 15.15 -26.66 -12.04
CA THR A 90 15.82 -27.96 -12.15
C THR A 90 16.77 -28.25 -10.99
N GLY A 91 17.30 -27.23 -10.32
CA GLY A 91 18.38 -27.34 -9.35
C GLY A 91 19.77 -27.56 -9.96
N ASP A 92 19.87 -27.59 -11.29
CA ASP A 92 21.11 -27.75 -12.05
C ASP A 92 21.58 -26.42 -12.65
N PHE A 93 22.78 -26.39 -13.21
CA PHE A 93 23.25 -25.24 -13.98
C PHE A 93 22.39 -24.98 -15.23
N TYR A 94 22.17 -23.70 -15.58
CA TYR A 94 21.50 -23.31 -16.83
C TYR A 94 22.20 -23.88 -18.08
N GLY A 95 23.52 -24.07 -18.04
CA GLY A 95 24.33 -24.59 -19.15
C GLY A 95 24.32 -23.67 -20.37
N ASP A 96 24.58 -24.23 -21.55
CA ASP A 96 24.69 -23.47 -22.80
C ASP A 96 23.37 -22.78 -23.22
N ASN A 97 22.24 -23.15 -22.62
CA ASN A 97 20.93 -22.57 -22.91
C ASN A 97 20.60 -21.34 -22.04
N PHE A 98 21.53 -20.86 -21.21
CA PHE A 98 21.28 -19.76 -20.28
C PHE A 98 20.72 -18.50 -20.96
N GLU A 99 21.20 -18.13 -22.16
CA GLU A 99 20.72 -16.93 -22.86
C GLU A 99 19.21 -16.98 -23.11
N ASN A 100 18.67 -18.13 -23.52
CA ASN A 100 17.25 -18.27 -23.84
C ASN A 100 16.36 -18.29 -22.59
N LYS A 101 16.90 -18.66 -21.43
CA LYS A 101 16.18 -18.74 -20.15
C LYS A 101 16.29 -17.47 -19.32
N LEU A 102 17.45 -16.81 -19.33
CA LEU A 102 17.75 -15.65 -18.49
C LEU A 102 17.63 -14.32 -19.23
N LEU A 103 17.81 -14.29 -20.55
CA LEU A 103 17.88 -13.06 -21.33
C LEU A 103 16.72 -12.94 -22.32
N LYS A 104 16.25 -11.71 -22.49
CA LYS A 104 15.32 -11.35 -23.56
C LYS A 104 15.82 -10.11 -24.29
N LYS A 105 15.72 -10.10 -25.62
CA LYS A 105 16.10 -8.94 -26.44
C LYS A 105 14.93 -7.99 -26.59
N LYS A 106 15.15 -6.70 -26.34
CA LYS A 106 14.18 -5.63 -26.52
C LYS A 106 14.80 -4.46 -27.28
N LEU A 107 13.97 -3.69 -27.98
CA LEU A 107 14.41 -2.44 -28.59
C LEU A 107 14.08 -1.31 -27.62
N TYR A 108 15.10 -0.69 -27.04
CA TYR A 108 14.96 0.50 -26.20
C TYR A 108 15.80 1.62 -26.76
N ARG A 109 15.23 2.83 -26.84
CA ARG A 109 15.92 4.05 -27.28
C ARG A 109 16.66 3.94 -28.63
N GLY A 110 16.15 3.07 -29.52
CA GLY A 110 16.73 2.80 -30.84
C GLY A 110 17.87 1.77 -30.84
N LYS A 111 18.19 1.15 -29.71
CA LYS A 111 19.22 0.12 -29.56
C LYS A 111 18.63 -1.23 -29.13
N GLN A 112 19.29 -2.31 -29.54
CA GLN A 112 18.93 -3.66 -29.10
C GLN A 112 19.57 -3.92 -27.73
N VAL A 113 18.74 -4.12 -26.71
CA VAL A 113 19.16 -4.28 -25.32
C VAL A 113 18.79 -5.68 -24.83
N ASN A 114 19.74 -6.34 -24.17
CA ASN A 114 19.46 -7.56 -23.42
C ASN A 114 18.84 -7.18 -22.07
N ILE A 115 17.69 -7.75 -21.73
CA ILE A 115 17.10 -7.65 -20.40
C ILE A 115 17.29 -8.96 -19.64
N LEU A 116 17.78 -8.88 -18.40
CA LEU A 116 17.89 -10.01 -17.48
C LEU A 116 16.54 -10.24 -16.80
N THR A 117 15.99 -11.44 -16.97
CA THR A 117 14.61 -11.78 -16.57
C THR A 117 14.54 -12.69 -15.35
N SER A 118 15.64 -12.85 -14.62
CA SER A 118 15.70 -13.68 -13.41
C SER A 118 14.77 -13.13 -12.30
N LYS A 119 14.33 -14.02 -11.41
CA LYS A 119 13.19 -13.77 -10.51
C LYS A 119 13.36 -12.53 -9.63
N ASN A 120 14.41 -12.48 -8.80
CA ASN A 120 14.60 -11.36 -7.87
C ASN A 120 14.91 -10.06 -8.62
N VAL A 121 15.71 -10.11 -9.68
CA VAL A 121 16.01 -8.94 -10.53
C VAL A 121 14.73 -8.36 -11.13
N LEU A 122 13.85 -9.20 -11.70
CA LEU A 122 12.56 -8.80 -12.24
C LEU A 122 11.69 -8.11 -11.18
N GLU A 123 11.55 -8.74 -10.01
CA GLU A 123 10.74 -8.19 -8.92
C GLU A 123 11.31 -6.85 -8.40
N VAL A 124 12.63 -6.75 -8.27
CA VAL A 124 13.31 -5.50 -7.92
C VAL A 124 13.09 -4.44 -8.98
N THR A 125 13.22 -4.72 -10.27
CA THR A 125 12.95 -3.74 -11.34
C THR A 125 11.52 -3.22 -11.25
N ARG A 126 10.53 -4.12 -11.11
CA ARG A 126 9.12 -3.73 -11.00
C ARG A 126 8.89 -2.83 -9.79
N LYS A 127 9.42 -3.21 -8.63
CA LYS A 127 9.26 -2.48 -7.37
C LYS A 127 10.01 -1.15 -7.37
N TYR A 128 11.26 -1.13 -7.81
CA TYR A 128 12.14 0.03 -7.78
C TYR A 128 11.66 1.15 -8.71
N TYR A 129 11.35 0.82 -9.97
CA TYR A 129 10.87 1.81 -10.95
C TYR A 129 9.37 2.09 -10.80
N ASN A 130 8.62 1.34 -9.99
CA ASN A 130 7.15 1.34 -9.98
C ASN A 130 6.57 1.03 -11.38
N CYS A 131 7.10 -0.03 -12.00
CA CYS A 131 6.71 -0.48 -13.34
C CYS A 131 6.26 -1.95 -13.32
N PRO A 132 4.96 -2.24 -13.11
CA PRO A 132 4.45 -3.62 -13.02
C PRO A 132 4.64 -4.43 -14.31
N THR A 133 4.68 -3.77 -15.46
CA THR A 133 4.85 -4.41 -16.78
C THR A 133 6.31 -4.63 -17.17
N ALA A 134 7.27 -4.28 -16.30
CA ALA A 134 8.67 -4.59 -16.57
C ALA A 134 8.85 -6.10 -16.72
N GLU A 135 9.67 -6.50 -17.69
CA GLU A 135 9.97 -7.91 -18.02
C GLU A 135 11.35 -8.34 -17.52
N GLY A 136 12.17 -7.40 -17.03
CA GLY A 136 13.52 -7.63 -16.52
C GLY A 136 14.29 -6.32 -16.41
N MET A 137 15.55 -6.40 -15.99
CA MET A 137 16.46 -5.26 -15.91
C MET A 137 17.38 -5.17 -17.13
N GLN A 138 17.64 -3.96 -17.61
CA GLN A 138 18.50 -3.73 -18.78
C GLN A 138 19.98 -3.97 -18.44
N LEU A 139 20.64 -4.76 -19.28
CA LEU A 139 22.09 -4.91 -19.30
C LEU A 139 22.70 -3.92 -20.31
N GLU A 140 23.97 -3.60 -20.11
CA GLU A 140 24.73 -2.69 -20.97
C GLU A 140 24.66 -3.09 -22.45
N ASN A 141 24.46 -2.10 -23.32
CA ASN A 141 24.11 -2.29 -24.72
C ASN A 141 25.15 -1.74 -25.72
N ASP A 142 26.21 -1.06 -25.25
CA ASP A 142 27.21 -0.47 -26.13
C ASP A 142 28.19 -1.51 -26.70
N ASP A 143 28.31 -1.55 -28.03
CA ASP A 143 29.13 -2.51 -28.80
C ASP A 143 30.63 -2.45 -28.50
N ASN A 144 31.13 -1.41 -27.80
CA ASN A 144 32.53 -1.29 -27.40
C ASN A 144 32.86 -2.06 -26.11
N VAL A 145 31.85 -2.47 -25.33
CA VAL A 145 32.05 -3.27 -24.12
C VAL A 145 32.14 -4.73 -24.56
N ARG A 146 33.27 -5.39 -24.29
CA ARG A 146 33.56 -6.75 -24.81
C ARG A 146 32.59 -7.84 -24.34
N LEU A 147 31.64 -7.54 -23.45
CA LEU A 147 30.68 -8.47 -22.86
C LEU A 147 29.35 -7.75 -22.51
N ASN A 148 28.41 -7.68 -23.47
CA ASN A 148 27.07 -7.04 -23.36
C ASN A 148 26.11 -7.70 -22.33
N THR A 149 26.65 -8.38 -21.31
CA THR A 149 25.92 -9.16 -20.31
C THR A 149 26.54 -9.11 -18.91
N SER A 150 27.60 -8.31 -18.69
CA SER A 150 28.33 -8.26 -17.40
C SER A 150 28.10 -7.00 -16.59
N HIS A 151 27.34 -6.03 -17.12
CA HIS A 151 27.10 -4.73 -16.49
C HIS A 151 25.64 -4.30 -16.63
N TRP A 152 25.18 -3.46 -15.71
CA TRP A 152 23.88 -2.80 -15.79
C TRP A 152 23.89 -1.65 -16.81
N GLU A 153 22.76 -1.44 -17.49
CA GLU A 153 22.54 -0.32 -18.40
C GLU A 153 22.61 1.02 -17.66
N ARG A 154 23.69 1.76 -17.89
CA ARG A 154 23.99 3.01 -17.19
C ARG A 154 22.93 4.09 -17.42
N THR A 155 22.25 4.07 -18.57
CA THR A 155 21.18 5.04 -18.85
C THR A 155 20.12 5.04 -17.75
N VAL A 156 19.72 3.86 -17.27
CA VAL A 156 18.60 3.71 -16.32
C VAL A 156 19.02 3.55 -14.86
N ILE A 157 20.32 3.36 -14.59
CA ILE A 157 20.85 3.23 -13.23
C ILE A 157 22.31 3.74 -13.14
N TYR A 158 22.48 5.07 -13.25
CA TYR A 158 23.77 5.70 -13.51
C TYR A 158 24.88 5.38 -12.50
N ASN A 159 24.65 5.62 -11.20
CA ASN A 159 25.69 5.53 -10.18
C ASN A 159 25.84 4.15 -9.52
N GLU A 160 25.39 3.07 -10.18
CA GLU A 160 25.56 1.69 -9.71
C GLU A 160 27.00 1.21 -9.93
N ILE A 161 27.53 0.45 -8.97
CA ILE A 161 28.92 -0.02 -9.02
C ILE A 161 29.22 -0.93 -10.21
N MET A 162 28.25 -1.72 -10.70
CA MET A 162 28.35 -2.64 -11.83
C MET A 162 27.89 -2.02 -13.16
N THR A 163 27.97 -0.69 -13.31
CA THR A 163 27.91 -0.05 -14.63
C THR A 163 29.27 -0.14 -15.33
N GLY A 164 29.29 -0.20 -16.66
CA GLY A 164 30.50 -0.52 -17.46
C GLY A 164 31.59 0.56 -17.53
N THR A 165 31.51 1.62 -16.72
CA THR A 165 32.52 2.70 -16.68
C THR A 165 32.80 3.20 -15.27
N GLN A 166 34.08 3.51 -15.01
CA GLN A 166 34.49 4.02 -13.71
C GLN A 166 33.85 5.37 -13.42
N LEU A 167 33.21 5.47 -12.26
CA LEU A 167 32.67 6.72 -11.72
C LEU A 167 33.57 7.25 -10.62
N TYR A 168 33.96 8.51 -10.77
CA TYR A 168 34.72 9.26 -9.77
C TYR A 168 33.81 9.93 -8.72
N THR A 169 32.51 9.64 -8.73
CA THR A 169 31.59 10.06 -7.66
C THR A 169 31.33 8.89 -6.71
N GLN A 170 30.42 9.05 -5.76
CA GLN A 170 30.02 7.92 -4.95
C GLN A 170 29.18 6.94 -5.78
N THR A 171 29.78 5.77 -5.99
CA THR A 171 29.10 4.60 -6.56
C THR A 171 28.33 3.88 -5.46
N ALA A 172 27.22 3.29 -5.85
CA ALA A 172 26.33 2.57 -4.96
C ALA A 172 26.34 1.08 -5.30
N PHE A 173 26.57 0.24 -4.29
CA PHE A 173 26.25 -1.18 -4.34
C PHE A 173 24.75 -1.34 -4.09
N SER A 174 23.98 -1.55 -5.17
CA SER A 174 22.53 -1.41 -5.11
C SER A 174 21.80 -2.72 -4.84
N ILE A 175 20.50 -2.59 -4.59
CA ILE A 175 19.57 -3.72 -4.51
C ILE A 175 19.50 -4.55 -5.80
N PHE A 176 19.83 -3.99 -6.97
CA PHE A 176 19.85 -4.74 -8.22
C PHE A 176 20.97 -5.77 -8.25
N THR A 177 22.17 -5.38 -7.82
CA THR A 177 23.31 -6.30 -7.76
C THR A 177 23.11 -7.35 -6.66
N ILE A 178 22.49 -6.99 -5.53
CA ILE A 178 22.08 -8.00 -4.53
C ILE A 178 21.07 -8.99 -5.10
N ALA A 179 20.04 -8.51 -5.81
CA ALA A 179 19.02 -9.36 -6.42
C ALA A 179 19.63 -10.32 -7.45
N LEU A 180 20.60 -9.83 -8.22
CA LEU A 180 21.36 -10.66 -9.14
C LEU A 180 22.15 -11.73 -8.40
N LEU A 181 22.89 -11.38 -7.34
CA LEU A 181 23.65 -12.35 -6.54
C LEU A 181 22.72 -13.42 -5.93
N LYS A 182 21.51 -13.05 -5.49
CA LYS A 182 20.49 -14.01 -5.05
C LYS A 182 20.04 -14.94 -6.18
N ASP A 183 19.82 -14.40 -7.38
CA ASP A 183 19.40 -15.14 -8.57
C ASP A 183 20.49 -16.06 -9.15
N THR A 184 21.76 -15.90 -8.76
CA THR A 184 22.82 -16.86 -9.14
C THR A 184 22.57 -18.26 -8.57
N GLY A 185 21.89 -18.35 -7.41
CA GLY A 185 21.74 -19.58 -6.63
C GLY A 185 23.00 -20.01 -5.87
N PHE A 186 24.14 -19.34 -6.05
CA PHE A 186 25.42 -19.72 -5.43
C PHE A 186 25.46 -19.51 -3.92
N TYR A 187 24.68 -18.55 -3.44
CA TYR A 187 24.73 -18.07 -2.07
C TYR A 187 23.43 -18.41 -1.38
N PRO A 188 23.46 -19.16 -0.25
CA PRO A 188 22.25 -19.46 0.50
C PRO A 188 21.60 -18.21 1.05
N GLU A 189 22.40 -17.18 1.36
CA GLU A 189 21.94 -15.88 1.82
C GLU A 189 22.79 -14.75 1.23
N VAL A 190 22.15 -13.62 0.93
CA VAL A 190 22.80 -12.38 0.51
C VAL A 190 22.22 -11.24 1.35
N ASN A 191 23.07 -10.60 2.16
CA ASN A 191 22.64 -9.59 3.13
C ASN A 191 22.31 -8.25 2.45
N GLU A 192 21.02 -7.90 2.38
CA GLU A 192 20.57 -6.63 1.78
C GLU A 192 20.96 -5.39 2.60
N ASN A 193 21.32 -5.55 3.88
CA ASN A 193 21.70 -4.42 4.73
C ASN A 193 23.05 -3.78 4.32
N MET A 194 23.79 -4.43 3.42
CA MET A 194 25.00 -3.88 2.81
C MET A 194 24.71 -2.92 1.65
N THR A 195 23.44 -2.82 1.20
CA THR A 195 23.07 -1.97 0.07
C THR A 195 23.20 -0.49 0.38
N ASN A 196 23.57 0.28 -0.64
CA ASN A 196 23.50 1.72 -0.64
C ASN A 196 22.16 2.20 -1.21
N ASN A 197 21.72 3.37 -0.77
CA ASN A 197 20.52 3.99 -1.32
C ASN A 197 20.81 4.52 -2.73
N ILE A 198 19.98 4.12 -3.69
CA ILE A 198 20.00 4.65 -5.06
C ILE A 198 18.68 5.34 -5.38
N PHE A 199 18.76 6.47 -6.09
CA PHE A 199 17.60 7.31 -6.42
C PHE A 199 17.36 7.47 -7.91
N TRP A 200 18.35 7.16 -8.75
CA TRP A 200 18.27 7.31 -10.20
C TRP A 200 17.13 6.48 -10.80
N GLY A 201 16.09 7.12 -11.31
CA GLY A 201 14.93 6.43 -11.90
C GLY A 201 13.95 5.83 -10.89
N LYS A 202 14.18 5.98 -9.57
CA LYS A 202 13.32 5.41 -8.53
C LYS A 202 11.89 5.94 -8.64
N GLY A 203 10.93 5.02 -8.74
CA GLY A 203 9.49 5.32 -8.79
C GLY A 203 9.01 6.09 -10.03
N LYS A 204 9.83 6.24 -11.07
CA LYS A 204 9.53 7.07 -12.26
C LYS A 204 8.59 6.40 -13.28
N GLY A 205 8.21 5.15 -13.04
CA GLY A 205 7.31 4.37 -13.89
C GLY A 205 8.01 3.72 -15.08
N CYS A 206 7.23 2.99 -15.87
CA CYS A 206 7.72 2.26 -17.04
C CYS A 206 8.31 3.17 -18.12
N ASP A 207 7.81 4.41 -18.22
CA ASP A 207 8.28 5.36 -19.21
C ASP A 207 9.76 5.71 -19.04
N PHE A 208 10.22 5.93 -17.80
CA PHE A 208 11.64 6.15 -17.52
C PHE A 208 12.50 4.96 -17.94
N LEU A 209 12.07 3.74 -17.59
CA LEU A 209 12.81 2.52 -17.91
C LEU A 209 12.95 2.34 -19.43
N VAL A 210 11.92 2.65 -20.19
CA VAL A 210 11.90 2.45 -21.65
C VAL A 210 12.54 3.62 -22.40
N ASN A 211 12.10 4.85 -22.11
CA ASN A 211 12.41 6.04 -22.89
C ASN A 211 13.50 6.91 -22.27
N ALA A 212 13.65 6.90 -20.94
CA ALA A 212 14.66 7.67 -20.22
C ALA A 212 14.69 9.15 -20.68
N CYS A 213 15.86 9.66 -21.12
CA CYS A 213 15.99 11.02 -21.62
C CYS A 213 15.32 11.29 -22.98
N GLN A 214 14.89 10.25 -23.72
CA GLN A 214 14.10 10.37 -24.96
C GLN A 214 12.59 10.46 -24.68
N SER A 215 12.20 10.42 -23.40
CA SER A 215 10.82 10.60 -23.00
C SER A 215 10.31 12.02 -23.28
N THR A 216 8.99 12.14 -23.42
CA THR A 216 8.29 13.43 -23.34
C THR A 216 8.24 13.98 -21.91
N ILE A 217 8.45 13.14 -20.89
CA ILE A 217 8.52 13.51 -19.48
C ILE A 217 9.94 13.97 -19.18
N GLU A 218 10.07 15.17 -18.61
CA GLU A 218 11.35 15.68 -18.16
C GLU A 218 11.74 15.05 -16.81
N TYR A 219 12.84 14.31 -16.81
CA TYR A 219 13.38 13.66 -15.61
C TYR A 219 14.58 14.45 -15.05
N PRO A 220 14.62 14.76 -13.74
CA PRO A 220 15.71 15.52 -13.12
C PRO A 220 17.06 14.79 -13.14
N GLU A 221 17.06 13.47 -13.40
CA GLU A 221 18.22 12.64 -13.71
C GLU A 221 19.04 13.20 -14.89
N TYR A 222 18.35 13.72 -15.90
CA TYR A 222 18.98 14.24 -17.11
C TYR A 222 18.94 15.77 -17.11
N PRO A 223 20.09 16.46 -17.21
CA PRO A 223 20.12 17.91 -17.17
C PRO A 223 19.51 18.51 -18.43
N LYS A 224 18.74 19.58 -18.21
CA LYS A 224 18.02 20.30 -19.27
C LYS A 224 18.91 21.24 -20.06
N ILE A 225 19.95 21.75 -19.41
CA ILE A 225 20.80 22.81 -19.95
C ILE A 225 22.18 22.24 -20.20
N TYR A 226 22.55 22.20 -21.48
CA TYR A 226 23.91 21.91 -21.92
C TYR A 226 24.82 23.11 -21.65
N ASP A 227 26.10 22.84 -21.40
CA ASP A 227 27.15 23.85 -21.27
C ASP A 227 26.95 24.93 -20.18
N LYS A 228 26.06 24.69 -19.21
CA LYS A 228 25.94 25.52 -18.01
C LYS A 228 26.20 24.72 -16.75
N GLU A 229 26.88 25.38 -15.81
CA GLU A 229 27.14 24.82 -14.49
C GLU A 229 25.82 24.50 -13.79
N GLN A 230 25.77 23.35 -13.13
CA GLN A 230 24.68 22.91 -12.28
C GLN A 230 25.15 21.81 -11.33
N CYS A 231 24.34 21.51 -10.31
CA CYS A 231 24.61 20.39 -9.43
C CYS A 231 24.39 19.06 -10.15
N MET A 232 25.20 18.06 -9.80
CA MET A 232 24.91 16.67 -10.10
C MET A 232 23.59 16.22 -9.46
N PHE A 233 22.99 15.14 -9.99
CA PHE A 233 21.74 14.58 -9.48
C PHE A 233 21.79 14.26 -7.98
N GLU A 234 22.93 13.74 -7.50
CA GLU A 234 23.20 13.37 -6.11
C GLU A 234 23.72 14.54 -5.24
N TYR A 235 23.79 15.74 -5.83
CA TYR A 235 24.33 16.96 -5.22
C TYR A 235 25.80 16.86 -4.78
N GLU A 236 26.58 15.91 -5.30
CA GLU A 236 27.96 15.69 -4.82
C GLU A 236 28.97 16.70 -5.34
N GLY A 237 28.69 17.27 -6.50
CA GLY A 237 29.61 18.19 -7.16
C GLY A 237 28.92 19.10 -8.14
N ILE A 238 29.70 20.02 -8.69
CA ILE A 238 29.27 20.97 -9.71
C ILE A 238 29.87 20.56 -11.05
N GLY A 239 29.04 20.58 -12.10
CA GLY A 239 29.43 20.16 -13.43
C GLY A 239 28.58 20.78 -14.53
N VAL A 240 28.74 20.29 -15.74
CA VAL A 240 28.01 20.70 -16.93
C VAL A 240 27.33 19.52 -17.60
N GLY A 241 26.16 19.74 -18.20
CA GLY A 241 25.46 18.72 -18.96
C GLY A 241 26.19 18.41 -20.27
N VAL A 242 26.57 17.15 -20.46
CA VAL A 242 27.18 16.63 -21.69
C VAL A 242 26.50 15.33 -22.11
N ALA A 243 26.45 15.04 -23.40
CA ALA A 243 25.92 13.75 -23.88
C ALA A 243 26.92 12.63 -23.56
N GLU A 244 26.48 11.61 -22.84
CA GLU A 244 27.30 10.46 -22.44
C GLU A 244 27.03 9.25 -23.35
N VAL A 245 28.07 8.70 -23.96
CA VAL A 245 27.96 7.62 -24.97
C VAL A 245 27.39 6.35 -24.35
N TYR A 246 27.88 5.99 -23.16
CA TYR A 246 27.43 4.81 -22.41
C TYR A 246 26.06 5.00 -21.73
N ALA A 247 25.47 6.19 -21.81
CA ALA A 247 24.11 6.45 -21.34
C ALA A 247 23.18 6.72 -22.53
N ASP A 248 23.34 6.01 -23.65
CA ASP A 248 22.55 6.17 -24.87
C ASP A 248 22.52 7.61 -25.42
N LYS A 249 23.61 8.36 -25.22
CA LYS A 249 23.74 9.80 -25.53
C LYS A 249 22.78 10.68 -24.73
N CYS A 250 22.18 10.16 -23.66
CA CYS A 250 21.47 10.97 -22.69
C CYS A 250 22.42 12.00 -22.09
N PRO A 251 21.95 13.23 -21.86
CA PRO A 251 22.76 14.20 -21.17
C PRO A 251 22.95 13.76 -19.73
N ILE A 252 24.17 13.91 -19.22
CA ILE A 252 24.56 13.63 -17.83
C ILE A 252 25.45 14.79 -17.37
N ILE A 253 25.47 15.07 -16.07
CA ILE A 253 26.40 16.04 -15.51
C ILE A 253 27.80 15.48 -15.46
N TYR A 254 28.67 16.01 -16.33
CA TYR A 254 30.11 15.85 -16.22
C TYR A 254 30.64 16.88 -15.21
N PHE A 255 31.07 16.40 -14.06
CA PHE A 255 31.53 17.26 -12.97
C PHE A 255 32.99 17.68 -13.17
N TYR A 256 33.32 18.86 -12.64
CA TYR A 256 34.71 19.28 -12.59
C TYR A 256 35.41 18.62 -11.41
N GLN A 257 36.52 17.92 -11.66
CA GLN A 257 37.28 17.22 -10.62
C GLN A 257 37.67 18.12 -9.45
N ASN A 258 37.89 19.41 -9.70
CA ASN A 258 38.20 20.40 -8.67
C ASN A 258 36.96 21.04 -7.99
N ARG A 259 35.77 20.49 -8.21
CA ARG A 259 34.47 21.02 -7.72
C ARG A 259 33.59 19.92 -7.12
N LEU A 260 34.19 18.85 -6.58
CA LEU A 260 33.48 17.80 -5.87
C LEU A 260 33.27 18.23 -4.41
N CYS A 261 32.06 18.66 -4.07
CA CYS A 261 31.73 19.25 -2.77
C CYS A 261 32.07 18.33 -1.60
N THR A 262 31.96 17.02 -1.79
CA THR A 262 32.19 16.02 -0.76
C THR A 262 33.67 15.76 -0.45
N ASN A 263 34.59 16.37 -1.19
CA ASN A 263 36.02 16.15 -1.06
C ASN A 263 36.73 17.42 -0.57
N THR A 264 37.32 17.34 0.63
CA THR A 264 38.08 18.44 1.27
C THR A 264 39.28 18.92 0.45
N ASN A 265 39.82 18.08 -0.44
CA ASN A 265 40.98 18.37 -1.26
C ASN A 265 40.64 18.70 -2.72
N SER A 266 39.36 18.85 -3.07
CA SER A 266 38.93 19.19 -4.43
C SER A 266 39.60 20.45 -4.96
N VAL A 267 39.76 21.46 -4.10
CA VAL A 267 40.39 22.73 -4.46
C VAL A 267 41.78 22.78 -3.87
N SER A 268 42.78 22.40 -4.68
CA SER A 268 44.17 22.27 -4.23
C SER A 268 45.01 23.54 -4.41
N LYS A 269 44.69 24.38 -5.40
CA LYS A 269 45.42 25.63 -5.68
C LYS A 269 45.00 26.75 -4.73
N GLU A 270 45.98 27.48 -4.22
CA GLU A 270 45.77 28.51 -3.19
C GLU A 270 44.89 29.68 -3.68
N ASP A 271 45.10 30.15 -4.91
CA ASP A 271 44.27 31.21 -5.50
C ASP A 271 42.81 30.79 -5.65
N ASP A 272 42.57 29.51 -6.01
CA ASP A 272 41.22 28.97 -6.13
C ASP A 272 40.57 28.84 -4.74
N LYS A 273 41.32 28.43 -3.70
CA LYS A 273 40.84 28.38 -2.31
C LYS A 273 40.40 29.76 -1.82
N ASN A 274 41.20 30.80 -2.08
CA ASN A 274 40.86 32.17 -1.71
C ASN A 274 39.55 32.63 -2.37
N GLN A 275 39.34 32.28 -3.65
CA GLN A 275 38.09 32.58 -4.34
C GLN A 275 36.90 31.80 -3.77
N GLU A 276 37.07 30.52 -3.46
CA GLU A 276 36.01 29.71 -2.84
C GLU A 276 35.63 30.23 -1.44
N GLN A 277 36.61 30.69 -0.65
CA GLN A 277 36.38 31.33 0.64
C GLN A 277 35.62 32.67 0.49
N ASP A 278 35.97 33.49 -0.49
CA ASP A 278 35.25 34.73 -0.82
C ASP A 278 33.80 34.45 -1.29
N LYS A 279 33.61 33.32 -1.98
CA LYS A 279 32.31 32.75 -2.38
C LYS A 279 31.55 32.07 -1.24
N LEU A 280 32.11 32.01 -0.02
CA LEU A 280 31.57 31.25 1.12
C LEU A 280 31.25 29.79 0.78
N SER A 281 32.04 29.20 -0.13
CA SER A 281 31.88 27.83 -0.61
C SER A 281 32.76 26.89 0.24
N ASN A 282 32.17 25.85 0.80
CA ASN A 282 32.82 24.92 1.72
C ASN A 282 32.85 23.50 1.17
N TYR A 283 34.05 22.93 1.03
CA TYR A 283 34.28 21.56 0.58
C TYR A 283 34.60 20.67 1.78
N SER A 284 33.77 19.68 2.04
CA SER A 284 33.91 18.77 3.18
C SER A 284 33.16 17.48 2.91
N THR A 285 33.42 16.43 3.69
CA THR A 285 32.66 15.17 3.62
C THR A 285 31.17 15.34 3.96
N GLN A 286 30.79 16.49 4.54
CA GLN A 286 29.41 16.87 4.88
C GLN A 286 28.87 17.99 3.98
N SER A 287 29.56 18.31 2.88
CA SER A 287 29.13 19.34 1.95
C SER A 287 28.44 18.75 0.73
N LYS A 288 27.43 19.45 0.24
CA LYS A 288 26.71 19.16 -1.01
C LYS A 288 26.64 20.42 -1.86
N CYS A 289 26.34 20.24 -3.13
CA CYS A 289 26.12 21.31 -4.09
C CYS A 289 24.74 21.93 -3.88
N PHE A 290 24.69 23.26 -3.83
CA PHE A 290 23.46 24.04 -3.78
C PHE A 290 23.50 25.13 -4.84
N GLN A 291 22.33 25.47 -5.38
CA GLN A 291 22.16 26.70 -6.15
C GLN A 291 22.22 27.88 -5.18
N SER A 292 23.34 28.60 -5.23
CA SER A 292 23.74 29.60 -4.26
C SER A 292 24.59 30.66 -4.92
N THR A 293 24.26 31.94 -4.67
CA THR A 293 25.08 33.09 -5.08
C THR A 293 25.83 33.70 -3.89
N ALA A 294 26.05 32.91 -2.84
CA ALA A 294 26.79 33.32 -1.65
C ALA A 294 28.10 34.03 -2.00
N THR A 295 28.34 35.14 -1.33
CA THR A 295 29.60 35.88 -1.34
C THR A 295 29.75 36.65 -0.03
N GLN A 296 30.98 36.84 0.41
CA GLN A 296 31.28 37.75 1.53
C GLN A 296 30.78 39.16 1.21
N SER A 297 30.27 39.87 2.22
CA SER A 297 29.79 41.24 2.05
C SER A 297 30.89 42.19 1.57
N SER A 298 32.13 41.96 2.01
CA SER A 298 33.35 42.70 1.64
C SER A 298 33.85 42.45 0.22
N SER A 299 33.39 41.38 -0.45
CA SER A 299 33.88 40.98 -1.76
C SER A 299 33.63 42.07 -2.80
N LYS A 300 34.61 42.35 -3.67
CA LYS A 300 34.42 43.25 -4.82
C LYS A 300 34.18 42.51 -6.13
N ILE A 301 34.21 41.17 -6.09
CA ILE A 301 34.16 40.32 -7.28
C ILE A 301 32.70 39.89 -7.50
N GLN A 302 32.27 39.97 -8.76
CA GLN A 302 31.01 39.40 -9.19
C GLN A 302 31.27 38.06 -9.86
N TYR A 303 30.89 36.98 -9.19
CA TYR A 303 31.03 35.63 -9.73
C TYR A 303 29.84 35.29 -10.63
N LYS A 304 30.13 34.73 -11.81
CA LYS A 304 29.10 34.28 -12.77
C LYS A 304 28.44 32.96 -12.36
N SER A 305 29.15 32.13 -11.60
CA SER A 305 28.62 30.83 -11.16
C SER A 305 27.48 31.01 -10.16
N GLU A 306 26.39 30.27 -10.35
CA GLU A 306 25.22 30.27 -9.47
C GLU A 306 25.18 29.07 -8.52
N TYR A 307 26.27 28.31 -8.40
CA TYR A 307 26.34 27.09 -7.59
C TYR A 307 27.55 27.10 -6.65
N ARG A 308 27.35 26.64 -5.43
CA ARG A 308 28.39 26.57 -4.37
C ARG A 308 28.26 25.27 -3.60
N CYS A 309 29.34 24.85 -2.96
CA CYS A 309 29.32 23.75 -2.03
C CYS A 309 29.05 24.29 -0.62
N HIS A 310 28.12 23.70 0.12
CA HIS A 310 27.81 24.11 1.49
C HIS A 310 27.62 22.89 2.39
N GLN A 311 27.98 23.05 3.67
CA GLN A 311 27.63 22.07 4.70
C GLN A 311 26.12 22.06 4.91
N TYR A 312 25.58 20.91 5.26
CA TYR A 312 24.15 20.78 5.51
C TYR A 312 23.86 19.79 6.63
N LYS A 313 22.67 19.92 7.22
CA LYS A 313 22.12 18.98 8.19
C LYS A 313 20.65 18.80 7.92
N CYS A 314 20.21 17.54 7.89
CA CYS A 314 18.80 17.19 7.73
C CYS A 314 18.15 16.85 9.08
N SER A 315 16.86 17.13 9.20
CA SER A 315 16.03 16.49 10.22
C SER A 315 15.91 14.99 9.93
N SER A 316 15.59 14.18 10.95
CA SER A 316 15.51 12.72 10.84
C SER A 316 14.45 12.23 9.85
N ASP A 317 13.43 13.05 9.59
CA ASP A 317 12.32 12.79 8.67
C ASP A 317 12.47 13.54 7.33
N ALA A 318 13.63 14.14 7.07
CA ALA A 318 13.92 14.96 5.90
C ALA A 318 12.91 16.11 5.64
N SER A 319 12.18 16.56 6.67
CA SER A 319 11.24 17.68 6.56
C SER A 319 11.91 19.06 6.59
N GLU A 320 13.14 19.14 7.11
CA GLU A 320 13.93 20.37 7.18
C GLU A 320 15.40 20.12 6.81
N ILE A 321 15.97 21.02 6.03
CA ILE A 321 17.40 21.10 5.70
C ILE A 321 17.95 22.41 6.24
N SER A 322 18.95 22.31 7.12
CA SER A 322 19.79 23.43 7.54
C SER A 322 21.01 23.50 6.64
N VAL A 323 21.16 24.55 5.84
CA VAL A 323 22.38 24.84 5.06
C VAL A 323 23.27 25.78 5.88
N ILE A 324 24.52 25.39 6.11
CA ILE A 324 25.40 25.97 7.13
C ILE A 324 26.55 26.72 6.43
N PHE A 325 26.83 27.93 6.93
CA PHE A 325 27.91 28.81 6.48
C PHE A 325 28.88 29.05 7.65
N PRO A 326 29.85 28.14 7.87
CA PRO A 326 30.70 28.15 9.06
C PRO A 326 31.51 29.45 9.22
N ASP A 327 32.03 29.98 8.11
CA ASP A 327 32.93 31.16 8.10
C ASP A 327 32.28 32.45 8.63
N ILE A 328 30.94 32.50 8.64
CA ILE A 328 30.18 33.68 9.08
C ILE A 328 29.21 33.38 10.23
N ASP A 329 29.22 32.12 10.72
CA ASP A 329 28.33 31.63 11.76
C ASP A 329 26.84 31.91 11.45
N LEU A 330 26.42 31.57 10.23
CA LEU A 330 25.03 31.66 9.79
C LEU A 330 24.53 30.32 9.23
N LYS A 331 23.21 30.17 9.20
CA LYS A 331 22.53 29.06 8.53
C LYS A 331 21.24 29.52 7.88
N VAL A 332 20.87 28.86 6.80
CA VAL A 332 19.57 29.03 6.13
C VAL A 332 18.76 27.75 6.34
N LEU A 333 17.53 27.92 6.82
CA LEU A 333 16.59 26.82 7.01
C LEU A 333 15.69 26.69 5.78
N CYS A 334 15.56 25.47 5.29
CA CYS A 334 14.71 25.09 4.17
C CYS A 334 13.75 24.01 4.69
N GLY A 335 12.49 24.38 4.91
CA GLY A 335 11.44 23.49 5.38
C GLY A 335 10.55 22.96 4.25
N LYS A 336 9.85 21.85 4.51
CA LYS A 336 8.87 21.29 3.57
C LYS A 336 7.82 22.33 3.18
N GLY A 337 7.61 22.53 1.88
CA GLY A 337 6.79 23.61 1.32
C GLY A 337 7.61 24.78 0.77
N GLU A 338 8.91 24.85 1.07
CA GLU A 338 9.82 25.90 0.62
C GLU A 338 10.75 25.44 -0.52
N GLN A 339 10.48 24.31 -1.16
CA GLN A 339 11.26 23.80 -2.29
C GLN A 339 11.33 24.84 -3.42
N ASN A 340 12.54 25.05 -3.97
CA ASN A 340 12.85 26.06 -4.99
C ASN A 340 12.62 27.52 -4.58
N ILE A 341 12.31 27.82 -3.31
CA ILE A 341 12.24 29.19 -2.82
C ILE A 341 13.66 29.73 -2.62
N GLN A 342 13.90 30.94 -3.12
CA GLN A 342 15.13 31.67 -2.86
C GLN A 342 15.05 32.41 -1.53
N LYS A 343 16.04 32.18 -0.67
CA LYS A 343 16.19 32.84 0.64
C LYS A 343 17.48 33.63 0.68
N ASP A 344 17.44 34.80 1.30
CA ASP A 344 18.64 35.59 1.56
C ASP A 344 19.54 34.83 2.55
N ILE A 345 20.83 34.78 2.25
CA ILE A 345 21.82 34.09 3.10
C ILE A 345 22.02 34.87 4.41
N ASP A 346 22.05 36.19 4.29
CA ASP A 346 22.11 37.12 5.40
C ASP A 346 21.10 38.25 5.13
N PRO A 347 19.91 38.23 5.75
CA PRO A 347 18.91 39.28 5.59
C PRO A 347 19.41 40.68 5.99
N SER A 348 20.43 40.77 6.85
CA SER A 348 21.04 42.05 7.23
C SER A 348 22.03 42.58 6.18
N GLY A 349 22.52 41.70 5.31
CA GLY A 349 23.56 41.99 4.31
C GLY A 349 24.93 42.34 4.89
N GLN A 350 25.14 42.20 6.21
CA GLN A 350 26.35 42.67 6.89
C GLN A 350 27.52 41.71 6.75
N LYS A 351 27.28 40.40 6.84
CA LYS A 351 28.31 39.35 6.76
C LYS A 351 28.40 38.75 5.36
N ALA A 352 27.25 38.59 4.70
CA ALA A 352 27.18 37.98 3.38
C ALA A 352 26.13 38.65 2.49
N ARG A 353 26.26 38.41 1.18
CA ARG A 353 25.24 38.77 0.19
C ARG A 353 24.89 37.56 -0.67
N GLY A 354 23.78 37.69 -1.40
CA GLY A 354 23.29 36.66 -2.31
C GLY A 354 22.22 35.78 -1.67
N LYS A 355 21.76 34.82 -2.46
CA LYS A 355 20.63 33.96 -2.12
C LYS A 355 21.00 32.50 -2.22
N LEU A 356 20.33 31.69 -1.42
CA LEU A 356 20.30 30.24 -1.49
C LEU A 356 18.94 29.82 -2.03
N THR A 357 18.90 28.94 -3.03
CA THR A 357 17.66 28.29 -3.47
C THR A 357 17.50 26.99 -2.70
N CYS A 358 16.39 26.85 -1.97
CA CYS A 358 16.12 25.62 -1.22
C CYS A 358 15.99 24.43 -2.19
N PRO A 359 16.61 23.26 -1.89
CA PRO A 359 16.61 22.09 -2.78
C PRO A 359 15.21 21.65 -3.19
N GLN A 360 15.08 21.07 -4.39
CA GLN A 360 13.78 20.54 -4.81
C GLN A 360 13.45 19.20 -4.13
N ASP A 361 14.43 18.32 -3.96
CA ASP A 361 14.22 16.94 -3.51
C ASP A 361 14.96 16.69 -2.20
N TYR A 362 14.23 16.90 -1.09
CA TYR A 362 14.79 16.77 0.26
C TYR A 362 15.09 15.31 0.60
N GLU A 363 14.23 14.39 0.20
CA GLU A 363 14.41 12.95 0.41
C GLU A 363 15.71 12.48 -0.24
N ARG A 364 15.95 12.83 -1.49
CA ARG A 364 17.21 12.48 -2.18
C ARG A 364 18.43 13.11 -1.53
N LEU A 365 18.35 14.38 -1.10
CA LEU A 365 19.49 15.04 -0.45
C LEU A 365 19.80 14.43 0.92
N CYS A 366 18.77 14.13 1.73
CA CYS A 366 18.90 13.72 3.12
C CYS A 366 19.07 12.22 3.31
N ASN A 367 18.47 11.39 2.45
CA ASN A 367 18.53 9.92 2.55
C ASN A 367 19.60 9.31 1.62
N TYR A 368 20.54 10.12 1.16
CA TYR A 368 21.70 9.65 0.43
C TYR A 368 22.67 8.91 1.36
N THR A 369 23.30 7.83 0.89
CA THR A 369 24.30 7.11 1.70
C THR A 369 25.46 8.03 2.02
N SER A 370 25.70 8.31 3.30
CA SER A 370 26.82 9.15 3.74
C SER A 370 28.17 8.57 3.31
N ILE A 371 29.11 9.44 2.94
CA ILE A 371 30.51 9.06 2.77
C ILE A 371 31.10 8.82 4.15
N CYS A 372 31.92 7.76 4.29
CA CYS A 372 32.57 7.50 5.56
C CYS A 372 33.47 8.67 5.99
N PRO A 373 33.36 9.15 7.25
CA PRO A 373 34.21 10.21 7.76
C PRO A 373 35.70 9.90 7.56
N ASN A 374 36.46 10.88 7.05
CA ASN A 374 37.88 10.78 6.70
C ASN A 374 38.29 9.49 5.96
N PHE A 375 37.36 8.88 5.21
CA PHE A 375 37.57 7.61 4.52
C PHE A 375 38.12 6.51 5.43
N CYS A 376 37.61 6.44 6.66
CA CYS A 376 38.04 5.51 7.70
C CYS A 376 39.55 5.57 8.00
N SER A 377 40.17 6.74 7.80
CA SER A 377 41.59 7.03 8.07
C SER A 377 42.57 6.03 7.47
N LEU A 378 42.19 5.34 6.38
CA LEU A 378 42.94 4.21 5.78
C LEU A 378 43.20 3.02 6.74
N ARG A 379 42.50 3.02 7.87
CA ARG A 379 42.59 2.06 8.99
C ARG A 379 41.29 1.29 9.19
N GLY A 380 40.37 1.39 8.24
CA GLY A 380 39.14 0.62 8.18
C GLY A 380 38.62 0.49 6.76
N VAL A 381 37.47 -0.14 6.63
CA VAL A 381 36.71 -0.28 5.39
C VAL A 381 35.40 0.48 5.52
N CYS A 382 35.02 1.23 4.49
CA CYS A 382 33.76 1.94 4.46
C CYS A 382 32.63 1.03 3.94
N VAL A 383 31.60 0.80 4.75
CA VAL A 383 30.41 0.03 4.37
C VAL A 383 29.17 0.86 4.70
N ASN A 384 28.45 1.30 3.66
CA ASN A 384 27.22 2.10 3.79
C ASN A 384 27.34 3.34 4.70
N GLY A 385 28.45 4.06 4.60
CA GLY A 385 28.72 5.25 5.42
C GLY A 385 29.19 4.96 6.84
N GLN A 386 29.35 3.69 7.22
CA GLN A 386 29.93 3.26 8.49
C GLN A 386 31.33 2.68 8.28
N CYS A 387 32.27 3.07 9.12
CA CYS A 387 33.61 2.48 9.13
C CYS A 387 33.63 1.15 9.88
N ILE A 388 34.28 0.14 9.29
CA ILE A 388 34.65 -1.10 9.96
C ILE A 388 36.15 -1.02 10.23
N CYS A 389 36.54 -0.81 11.48
CA CYS A 389 37.93 -0.55 11.83
C CYS A 389 38.77 -1.82 11.88
N LYS A 390 40.04 -1.71 11.45
CA LYS A 390 41.04 -2.77 11.65
C LYS A 390 41.31 -2.94 13.14
N ALA A 391 41.68 -4.15 13.55
CA ALA A 391 42.04 -4.45 14.94
C ALA A 391 43.10 -3.47 15.48
N GLY A 392 42.88 -2.95 16.69
CA GLY A 392 43.73 -1.93 17.30
C GLY A 392 43.36 -0.48 16.95
N PHE A 393 42.32 -0.25 16.15
CA PHE A 393 41.82 1.08 15.82
C PHE A 393 40.32 1.22 16.16
N GLY A 394 39.87 2.46 16.35
CA GLY A 394 38.48 2.80 16.60
C GLY A 394 38.17 4.27 16.38
N GLY A 395 36.93 4.66 16.66
CA GLY A 395 36.42 5.99 16.35
C GLY A 395 35.60 5.98 15.07
N VAL A 396 34.74 6.98 14.90
CA VAL A 396 33.80 7.08 13.76
C VAL A 396 34.49 7.06 12.39
N ASP A 397 35.79 7.35 12.35
CA ASP A 397 36.68 7.31 11.18
C ASP A 397 37.92 6.41 11.37
N CYS A 398 37.97 5.55 12.39
CA CYS A 398 39.13 4.70 12.71
C CYS A 398 40.47 5.43 12.96
N SER A 399 40.45 6.72 13.30
CA SER A 399 41.66 7.50 13.57
C SER A 399 42.31 7.17 14.93
N ILE A 400 41.53 6.68 15.90
CA ILE A 400 41.98 6.48 17.29
C ILE A 400 42.66 5.11 17.40
N ASN A 401 43.90 5.09 17.88
CA ASN A 401 44.58 3.85 18.24
C ASN A 401 44.00 3.35 19.57
N CYS A 402 43.30 2.21 19.54
CA CYS A 402 42.61 1.67 20.69
C CYS A 402 42.59 0.14 20.66
N SER A 403 43.20 -0.47 21.67
CA SER A 403 43.14 -1.92 21.92
C SER A 403 41.86 -2.37 22.63
N GLY A 404 41.09 -1.43 23.17
CA GLY A 404 39.78 -1.64 23.79
C GLY A 404 38.66 -1.09 22.91
N VAL A 405 37.74 -0.32 23.50
CA VAL A 405 36.62 0.32 22.80
C VAL A 405 36.70 1.84 22.92
N VAL A 406 36.10 2.57 21.99
CA VAL A 406 36.08 4.04 21.99
C VAL A 406 34.74 4.55 22.51
N ASP A 407 34.74 5.35 23.58
CA ASP A 407 33.56 6.09 24.04
C ASP A 407 33.86 7.59 24.08
N ASN A 408 32.98 8.41 23.49
CA ASN A 408 33.14 9.87 23.40
C ASN A 408 34.57 10.29 22.97
N GLU A 409 35.08 9.69 21.89
CA GLU A 409 36.44 9.93 21.34
C GLU A 409 37.61 9.51 22.24
N THR A 410 37.34 8.83 23.37
CA THR A 410 38.36 8.32 24.29
C THR A 410 38.44 6.80 24.26
N CYS A 411 39.67 6.26 24.19
CA CYS A 411 39.89 4.82 24.27
C CYS A 411 39.77 4.34 25.72
N ILE A 412 38.86 3.42 25.97
CA ILE A 412 38.66 2.76 27.27
C ILE A 412 38.96 1.27 27.14
N GLN A 413 39.52 0.69 28.20
CA GLN A 413 39.76 -0.75 28.27
C GLN A 413 38.53 -1.43 28.87
N GLY A 414 37.98 -2.45 28.19
CA GLY A 414 36.79 -3.18 28.66
C GLY A 414 35.63 -3.16 27.67
N THR A 415 34.40 -3.23 28.18
CA THR A 415 33.15 -3.21 27.41
C THR A 415 32.54 -1.81 27.35
N CYS A 416 31.53 -1.63 26.51
CA CYS A 416 30.84 -0.35 26.42
C CYS A 416 30.12 0.02 27.74
N PRO A 417 30.02 1.32 28.06
CA PRO A 417 29.26 1.78 29.22
C PRO A 417 27.78 1.38 29.12
N GLN A 418 27.12 1.31 30.28
CA GLN A 418 25.71 0.91 30.37
C GLN A 418 24.81 1.72 29.42
N GLY A 419 23.96 1.03 28.66
CA GLY A 419 23.05 1.65 27.68
C GLY A 419 23.70 2.00 26.34
N LYS A 420 24.94 1.57 26.10
CA LYS A 420 25.63 1.68 24.81
C LYS A 420 26.08 0.30 24.33
N TYR A 421 26.17 0.15 23.01
CA TYR A 421 26.53 -1.06 22.31
C TYR A 421 27.79 -0.85 21.47
N LEU A 422 28.66 -1.86 21.44
CA LEU A 422 29.85 -1.88 20.60
C LEU A 422 29.46 -1.97 19.13
N ASN A 423 29.79 -0.93 18.37
CA ASN A 423 29.57 -0.82 16.94
C ASN A 423 30.79 -1.29 16.12
N PRO A 424 30.62 -1.60 14.80
CA PRO A 424 31.72 -2.02 13.91
C PRO A 424 32.90 -1.04 13.76
N ASP A 425 32.69 0.24 14.06
CA ASP A 425 33.74 1.29 14.11
C ASP A 425 34.51 1.29 15.46
N ASN A 426 34.30 0.25 16.26
CA ASN A 426 34.84 0.09 17.61
C ASN A 426 34.42 1.23 18.57
N THR A 427 33.28 1.88 18.30
CA THR A 427 32.71 2.92 19.18
C THR A 427 31.51 2.41 19.98
N CYS A 428 31.27 3.02 21.13
CA CYS A 428 30.09 2.78 21.95
C CYS A 428 28.98 3.78 21.59
N LYS A 429 27.87 3.29 21.03
CA LYS A 429 26.69 4.11 20.68
C LYS A 429 25.42 3.57 21.31
N SER A 430 24.41 4.41 21.47
CA SER A 430 23.12 4.03 22.06
C SER A 430 22.22 3.20 21.14
N ASP A 431 22.58 3.07 19.86
CA ASP A 431 21.86 2.29 18.86
C ASP A 431 22.85 1.47 18.01
N CYS A 432 22.34 0.45 17.35
CA CYS A 432 23.10 -0.45 16.49
C CYS A 432 22.85 -0.12 15.00
N PRO A 433 23.79 -0.47 14.10
CA PRO A 433 23.61 -0.22 12.68
C PRO A 433 22.50 -1.09 12.07
N LEU A 434 22.05 -0.72 10.87
CA LEU A 434 21.05 -1.49 10.12
C LEU A 434 21.44 -2.96 10.00
N GLY A 435 20.46 -3.85 10.12
CA GLY A 435 20.68 -5.29 10.15
C GLY A 435 21.21 -5.84 11.47
N SER A 436 21.26 -5.04 12.54
CA SER A 436 21.65 -5.50 13.87
C SER A 436 20.80 -4.88 14.99
N PHE A 437 20.80 -5.53 16.16
CA PHE A 437 20.14 -5.08 17.38
C PHE A 437 21.09 -5.17 18.58
N GLY A 438 20.82 -4.38 19.62
CA GLY A 438 21.66 -4.35 20.81
C GLY A 438 21.35 -5.47 21.79
N ARG A 439 22.36 -6.28 22.15
CA ARG A 439 22.28 -7.31 23.19
C ARG A 439 23.60 -7.42 23.95
N ALA A 440 23.55 -7.44 25.29
CA ALA A 440 24.72 -7.60 26.17
C ALA A 440 25.90 -6.68 25.78
N ASP A 441 25.63 -5.38 25.64
CA ASP A 441 26.59 -4.32 25.28
C ASP A 441 27.26 -4.46 23.91
N LYS A 442 26.72 -5.31 23.02
CA LYS A 442 27.19 -5.52 21.64
C LYS A 442 26.04 -5.46 20.64
N CYS A 443 26.36 -5.21 19.38
CA CYS A 443 25.41 -5.35 18.28
C CYS A 443 25.45 -6.79 17.73
N GLU A 444 24.31 -7.48 17.77
CA GLU A 444 24.11 -8.81 17.19
C GLU A 444 23.28 -8.71 15.89
N PRO A 445 23.49 -9.59 14.89
CA PRO A 445 22.77 -9.52 13.63
C PRO A 445 21.28 -9.83 13.79
N CYS A 446 20.45 -9.13 13.02
CA CYS A 446 19.05 -9.49 12.81
C CYS A 446 18.92 -10.76 11.97
N ASP A 447 17.71 -11.33 11.95
CA ASP A 447 17.34 -12.29 10.91
C ASP A 447 17.56 -11.72 9.50
N SER A 448 17.92 -12.57 8.56
CA SER A 448 18.28 -12.19 7.19
C SER A 448 17.13 -11.58 6.41
N SER A 449 15.88 -11.60 6.91
CA SER A 449 14.73 -10.90 6.33
C SER A 449 14.50 -9.49 6.87
N CYS A 450 15.11 -9.11 8.00
CA CYS A 450 14.93 -7.81 8.64
C CYS A 450 16.02 -6.80 8.22
N SER A 451 15.63 -5.53 8.10
CA SER A 451 16.56 -4.39 8.08
C SER A 451 16.68 -3.69 9.44
N ARG A 452 15.67 -3.83 10.31
CA ARG A 452 15.75 -3.51 11.75
C ARG A 452 14.98 -4.56 12.54
N CYS A 453 15.45 -4.85 13.74
CA CYS A 453 14.85 -5.86 14.61
C CYS A 453 15.05 -5.50 16.10
N THR A 454 14.29 -6.16 16.97
CA THR A 454 14.50 -6.15 18.43
C THR A 454 15.21 -7.41 18.94
N GLY A 455 15.35 -8.41 18.08
CA GLY A 455 15.95 -9.70 18.39
C GLY A 455 16.36 -10.47 17.13
N PRO A 456 17.01 -11.62 17.27
CA PRO A 456 17.59 -12.35 16.14
C PRO A 456 16.56 -13.16 15.34
N SER A 457 15.31 -13.28 15.81
CA SER A 457 14.27 -14.05 15.14
C SER A 457 13.64 -13.32 13.96
N ALA A 458 13.24 -14.06 12.93
CA ALA A 458 12.41 -13.56 11.82
C ALA A 458 11.07 -12.94 12.27
N THR A 459 10.64 -13.20 13.51
CA THR A 459 9.41 -12.65 14.13
C THR A 459 9.65 -11.46 15.04
N GLU A 460 10.88 -10.92 15.07
CA GLU A 460 11.27 -9.77 15.87
C GLU A 460 11.74 -8.61 14.98
N CYS A 461 11.31 -8.60 13.71
CA CYS A 461 11.57 -7.51 12.79
C CYS A 461 10.72 -6.28 13.14
N THR A 462 11.33 -5.11 13.08
CA THR A 462 10.66 -3.80 13.16
C THR A 462 10.70 -3.06 11.82
N LYS A 463 11.56 -3.50 10.90
CA LYS A 463 11.60 -3.05 9.52
C LYS A 463 12.11 -4.17 8.63
N CYS A 464 11.52 -4.33 7.46
CA CYS A 464 11.88 -5.38 6.52
C CYS A 464 12.93 -4.96 5.51
N GLN A 465 13.56 -5.97 4.91
CA GLN A 465 14.41 -5.82 3.74
C GLN A 465 13.63 -5.31 2.52
N PHE A 466 14.33 -4.95 1.44
CA PHE A 466 13.72 -4.27 0.30
C PHE A 466 12.64 -5.10 -0.37
N MET A 467 12.76 -6.44 -0.40
CA MET A 467 11.80 -7.31 -1.09
C MET A 467 10.64 -7.80 -0.22
N THR A 468 10.75 -7.70 1.10
CA THR A 468 9.77 -8.20 2.05
C THR A 468 8.93 -7.06 2.64
N LEU A 469 7.77 -7.41 3.20
CA LEU A 469 6.85 -6.46 3.83
C LEU A 469 6.65 -6.81 5.29
N LEU A 470 6.54 -5.81 6.14
CA LEU A 470 6.31 -6.03 7.57
C LEU A 470 4.84 -6.37 7.80
N GLN A 471 4.59 -7.52 8.41
CA GLN A 471 3.28 -7.96 8.88
C GLN A 471 3.40 -8.34 10.36
N GLY A 472 2.85 -7.52 11.24
CA GLY A 472 3.12 -7.61 12.68
C GLY A 472 4.60 -7.33 12.98
N ASN A 473 5.31 -8.31 13.55
CA ASN A 473 6.76 -8.24 13.80
C ASN A 473 7.55 -9.18 12.87
N GLN A 474 6.94 -9.69 11.80
CA GLN A 474 7.57 -10.61 10.86
C GLN A 474 7.63 -10.03 9.46
N CYS A 475 8.72 -10.31 8.74
CA CYS A 475 8.84 -9.97 7.34
C CYS A 475 8.29 -11.10 6.46
N CYS A 476 7.22 -10.80 5.72
CA CYS A 476 6.53 -11.74 4.84
C CYS A 476 6.81 -11.43 3.35
N LEU A 477 6.38 -12.34 2.46
CA LEU A 477 6.61 -12.30 1.01
C LEU A 477 6.06 -11.02 0.34
N SER A 478 6.49 -10.80 -0.91
CA SER A 478 6.39 -9.56 -1.68
C SER A 478 4.97 -9.07 -2.03
N GLU A 479 3.95 -9.91 -1.82
CA GLU A 479 2.54 -9.59 -2.01
C GLU A 479 1.78 -9.64 -0.68
N CYS A 480 0.91 -8.65 -0.47
CA CYS A 480 0.05 -8.66 0.71
C CYS A 480 -1.02 -9.75 0.61
N PRO A 481 -1.33 -10.45 1.72
CA PRO A 481 -2.41 -11.41 1.75
C PRO A 481 -3.74 -10.77 1.35
N PHE A 482 -4.66 -11.58 0.81
CA PHE A 482 -5.97 -11.12 0.37
C PHE A 482 -6.72 -10.39 1.50
N GLY A 483 -7.23 -9.19 1.23
CA GLY A 483 -7.83 -8.32 2.25
C GLY A 483 -6.89 -7.24 2.79
N PHE A 484 -5.64 -7.22 2.34
CA PHE A 484 -4.65 -6.20 2.68
C PHE A 484 -4.09 -5.55 1.40
N TYR A 485 -3.73 -4.28 1.48
CA TYR A 485 -2.99 -3.56 0.45
C TYR A 485 -1.59 -3.21 0.94
N LYS A 486 -0.67 -3.09 0.00
CA LYS A 486 0.69 -2.65 0.28
C LYS A 486 0.69 -1.14 0.44
N ASN A 487 0.97 -0.65 1.64
CA ASN A 487 1.27 0.76 1.83
C ASN A 487 2.71 1.03 1.37
N GLN A 488 2.85 1.84 0.31
CA GLN A 488 4.15 2.15 -0.30
C GLN A 488 5.04 3.02 0.60
N GLU A 489 4.46 3.84 1.49
CA GLU A 489 5.19 4.71 2.42
C GLU A 489 5.77 3.89 3.58
N THR A 490 4.97 3.00 4.17
CA THR A 490 5.37 2.21 5.35
C THR A 490 6.05 0.89 5.00
N GLN A 491 5.97 0.44 3.74
CA GLN A 491 6.41 -0.90 3.30
C GLN A 491 5.79 -2.02 4.15
N ALA A 492 4.52 -1.85 4.53
CA ALA A 492 3.75 -2.80 5.32
C ALA A 492 2.45 -3.19 4.60
N CYS A 493 1.88 -4.33 5.00
CA CYS A 493 0.56 -4.75 4.57
C CYS A 493 -0.50 -4.21 5.53
N GLU A 494 -1.36 -3.33 5.02
CA GLU A 494 -2.42 -2.69 5.78
C GLU A 494 -3.79 -3.19 5.32
N LYS A 495 -4.76 -3.29 6.22
CA LYS A 495 -6.07 -3.86 5.92
C LYS A 495 -6.84 -2.98 4.92
N LEU A 496 -7.48 -3.60 3.92
CA LEU A 496 -8.37 -2.91 2.99
C LEU A 496 -9.57 -2.33 3.75
N SER A 497 -9.99 -1.15 3.33
CA SER A 497 -11.22 -0.47 3.70
C SER A 497 -12.41 -1.30 3.24
N LEU A 498 -13.45 -1.35 4.07
CA LEU A 498 -14.61 -2.20 3.84
C LEU A 498 -15.26 -1.94 2.47
N GLY A 499 -15.50 -3.01 1.71
CA GLY A 499 -16.07 -2.93 0.36
C GLY A 499 -15.08 -2.52 -0.73
N CYS A 500 -13.81 -2.29 -0.40
CA CYS A 500 -12.75 -2.04 -1.36
C CYS A 500 -11.97 -3.31 -1.68
N ILE A 501 -11.73 -3.57 -2.96
CA ILE A 501 -10.93 -4.70 -3.44
C ILE A 501 -9.52 -4.30 -3.86
N GLN A 502 -9.26 -2.99 -4.01
CA GLN A 502 -7.91 -2.48 -4.32
C GLN A 502 -7.71 -1.06 -3.78
N GLN A 503 -6.66 -0.85 -2.97
CA GLN A 503 -6.25 0.46 -2.43
C GLN A 503 -4.77 0.75 -2.66
N ASN A 504 -4.44 2.04 -2.73
CA ASN A 504 -3.08 2.56 -2.77
C ASN A 504 -2.68 3.34 -1.49
N ASN A 505 -3.66 3.86 -0.73
CA ASN A 505 -3.46 4.53 0.55
C ASN A 505 -4.73 4.41 1.42
N LEU A 506 -4.61 4.84 2.68
CA LEU A 506 -5.63 4.67 3.73
C LEU A 506 -6.99 5.34 3.44
N ASN A 507 -7.05 6.31 2.51
CA ASN A 507 -8.21 7.18 2.31
C ASN A 507 -8.92 7.00 0.96
N THR A 508 -8.30 6.33 0.00
CA THR A 508 -8.84 6.21 -1.36
C THR A 508 -8.93 4.76 -1.81
N CYS A 509 -10.08 4.37 -2.35
CA CYS A 509 -10.29 3.08 -2.98
C CYS A 509 -10.23 3.21 -4.51
N LEU A 510 -9.44 2.37 -5.15
CA LEU A 510 -9.33 2.32 -6.61
C LEU A 510 -10.47 1.50 -7.22
N GLN A 511 -10.89 0.42 -6.54
CA GLN A 511 -11.90 -0.49 -7.06
C GLN A 511 -12.75 -1.05 -5.92
N CYS A 512 -14.07 -0.90 -6.03
CA CYS A 512 -15.04 -1.42 -5.06
C CYS A 512 -15.53 -2.83 -5.43
N ASP A 513 -15.92 -3.60 -4.42
CA ASP A 513 -16.59 -4.88 -4.57
C ASP A 513 -18.02 -4.69 -5.09
N THR A 514 -18.13 -4.53 -6.40
CA THR A 514 -19.42 -4.27 -7.03
C THR A 514 -20.38 -5.45 -6.97
N ALA A 515 -19.85 -6.68 -6.88
CA ALA A 515 -20.61 -7.92 -6.75
C ALA A 515 -21.37 -7.97 -5.42
N ASN A 516 -20.78 -7.44 -4.35
CA ASN A 516 -21.42 -7.32 -3.03
C ASN A 516 -22.13 -5.97 -2.82
N GLY A 517 -22.42 -5.23 -3.90
CA GLY A 517 -23.24 -4.02 -3.85
C GLY A 517 -22.50 -2.73 -3.47
N PHE A 518 -21.17 -2.76 -3.34
CA PHE A 518 -20.38 -1.56 -3.06
C PHE A 518 -20.14 -0.73 -4.32
N ARG A 519 -20.23 0.59 -4.22
CA ARG A 519 -19.99 1.54 -5.32
C ARG A 519 -19.06 2.65 -4.83
N LEU A 520 -18.21 3.15 -5.72
CA LEU A 520 -17.27 4.21 -5.41
C LEU A 520 -18.02 5.55 -5.27
N GLY A 521 -17.95 6.15 -4.09
CA GLY A 521 -18.50 7.47 -3.80
C GLY A 521 -17.65 8.59 -4.39
N LEU A 522 -18.20 9.82 -4.39
CA LEU A 522 -17.48 11.02 -4.84
C LEU A 522 -16.26 11.37 -3.96
N ASP A 523 -16.21 10.82 -2.75
CA ASP A 523 -15.10 10.89 -1.80
C ASP A 523 -14.04 9.79 -2.01
N GLN A 524 -14.14 9.03 -3.10
CA GLN A 524 -13.30 7.86 -3.41
C GLN A 524 -13.38 6.74 -2.37
N LYS A 525 -14.49 6.62 -1.64
CA LYS A 525 -14.74 5.52 -0.69
C LYS A 525 -15.83 4.58 -1.19
N CYS A 526 -15.72 3.30 -0.86
CA CYS A 526 -16.74 2.32 -1.21
C CYS A 526 -17.96 2.41 -0.28
N THR A 527 -19.13 2.65 -0.86
CA THR A 527 -20.41 2.72 -0.15
C THR A 527 -21.32 1.60 -0.62
N LEU A 528 -21.94 0.89 0.31
CA LEU A 528 -22.90 -0.17 0.01
C LEU A 528 -24.23 0.41 -0.48
N CYS A 529 -24.54 0.24 -1.76
CA CYS A 529 -25.79 0.68 -2.36
C CYS A 529 -26.93 -0.34 -2.21
N TYR A 530 -28.17 0.13 -2.31
CA TYR A 530 -29.32 -0.76 -2.51
C TYR A 530 -29.26 -1.40 -3.90
N GLN A 531 -29.86 -2.58 -4.06
CA GLN A 531 -29.83 -3.32 -5.32
C GLN A 531 -30.39 -2.47 -6.47
N LEU A 532 -29.82 -2.63 -7.67
CA LEU A 532 -30.16 -1.90 -8.92
C LEU A 532 -29.68 -0.45 -9.00
N CYS A 533 -28.75 -0.03 -8.13
CA CYS A 533 -28.23 1.34 -8.12
C CYS A 533 -26.74 1.40 -8.46
N SER A 534 -26.42 2.17 -9.50
CA SER A 534 -25.04 2.42 -9.92
C SER A 534 -24.40 3.54 -9.10
N LEU A 535 -25.21 4.51 -8.64
CA LEU A 535 -24.79 5.53 -7.70
C LEU A 535 -25.92 5.81 -6.70
N CYS A 536 -25.69 5.52 -5.41
CA CYS A 536 -26.66 5.73 -4.35
C CYS A 536 -26.36 6.97 -3.50
N ASN A 537 -27.40 7.50 -2.84
CA ASN A 537 -27.26 8.59 -1.90
C ASN A 537 -26.64 8.07 -0.58
N PRO A 538 -25.44 8.57 -0.18
CA PRO A 538 -24.77 8.09 1.03
C PRO A 538 -25.56 8.38 2.32
N ASN A 539 -26.44 9.38 2.31
CA ASN A 539 -27.29 9.73 3.45
C ASN A 539 -28.61 8.94 3.47
N ARG A 540 -29.00 8.31 2.36
CA ARG A 540 -30.25 7.56 2.24
C ARG A 540 -30.12 6.46 1.20
N LEU A 541 -29.62 5.31 1.63
CA LEU A 541 -29.17 4.21 0.76
C LEU A 541 -30.27 3.64 -0.17
N THR A 542 -31.55 3.85 0.14
CA THR A 542 -32.71 3.47 -0.71
C THR A 542 -33.00 4.45 -1.84
N GLN A 543 -32.34 5.61 -1.85
CA GLN A 543 -32.45 6.60 -2.91
C GLN A 543 -31.23 6.54 -3.82
N CYS A 544 -31.49 6.48 -5.10
CA CYS A 544 -30.46 6.34 -6.11
C CYS A 544 -30.37 7.62 -6.94
N PHE A 545 -29.16 8.09 -7.12
CA PHE A 545 -28.86 9.17 -8.04
C PHE A 545 -28.80 8.65 -9.47
N VAL A 546 -28.33 7.41 -9.65
CA VAL A 546 -28.28 6.72 -10.94
C VAL A 546 -28.63 5.25 -10.73
N CYS A 547 -29.53 4.74 -11.58
CA CYS A 547 -29.92 3.33 -11.59
C CYS A 547 -28.99 2.50 -12.49
N GLU A 548 -28.97 1.19 -12.29
CA GLU A 548 -28.23 0.27 -13.16
C GLU A 548 -29.00 -0.03 -14.44
N GLY A 549 -28.26 -0.19 -15.55
CA GLY A 549 -28.81 -0.53 -16.85
C GLY A 549 -29.74 0.55 -17.40
N SER A 550 -30.90 0.13 -17.93
CA SER A 550 -31.90 1.00 -18.57
C SER A 550 -32.97 1.52 -17.61
N LYS A 551 -32.84 1.28 -16.29
CA LYS A 551 -33.84 1.67 -15.31
C LYS A 551 -33.83 3.18 -15.04
N LEU A 552 -34.99 3.72 -14.67
CA LEU A 552 -35.23 5.13 -14.43
C LEU A 552 -35.33 5.42 -12.93
N VAL A 553 -34.85 6.59 -12.52
CA VAL A 553 -35.02 7.06 -11.12
C VAL A 553 -36.44 7.58 -10.94
N SER A 554 -37.24 6.90 -10.11
CA SER A 554 -38.59 7.29 -9.69
C SER A 554 -38.60 8.56 -8.83
N ILE A 555 -39.77 9.17 -8.62
CA ILE A 555 -39.97 10.41 -7.84
C ILE A 555 -39.42 10.29 -6.41
N ASP A 556 -39.55 9.12 -5.79
CA ASP A 556 -39.07 8.83 -4.43
C ASP A 556 -37.57 8.50 -4.35
N GLY A 557 -36.93 8.30 -5.51
CA GLY A 557 -35.52 7.92 -5.65
C GLY A 557 -35.28 6.43 -5.87
N SER A 558 -36.33 5.60 -5.95
CA SER A 558 -36.21 4.18 -6.29
C SER A 558 -35.92 3.97 -7.79
N CYS A 559 -35.44 2.79 -8.17
CA CYS A 559 -35.21 2.43 -9.58
C CYS A 559 -36.39 1.63 -10.13
N VAL A 560 -37.01 2.16 -11.19
CA VAL A 560 -38.21 1.61 -11.84
C VAL A 560 -37.97 1.44 -13.34
N ASP A 561 -38.65 0.48 -13.97
CA ASP A 561 -38.52 0.28 -15.42
C ASP A 561 -39.24 1.38 -16.22
N GLU A 562 -40.34 1.90 -15.68
CA GLU A 562 -41.11 3.02 -16.24
C GLU A 562 -41.56 4.00 -15.13
N CYS A 563 -41.74 5.28 -15.49
CA CYS A 563 -42.20 6.28 -14.53
C CYS A 563 -43.67 6.01 -14.09
N PRO A 564 -44.02 6.27 -12.81
CA PRO A 564 -45.38 6.08 -12.28
C PRO A 564 -46.48 6.82 -13.07
N GLU A 565 -47.74 6.42 -12.90
CA GLU A 565 -48.87 7.11 -13.55
C GLU A 565 -48.90 8.62 -13.28
N ALA A 566 -49.33 9.39 -14.27
CA ALA A 566 -49.28 10.86 -14.25
C ALA A 566 -47.89 11.41 -13.92
N SER A 567 -46.83 10.79 -14.44
CA SER A 567 -45.46 11.31 -14.41
C SER A 567 -44.71 11.00 -15.71
N TYR A 568 -43.58 11.68 -15.93
CA TYR A 568 -42.73 11.49 -17.11
C TYR A 568 -41.25 11.54 -16.74
N TYR A 569 -40.38 10.89 -17.50
CA TYR A 569 -38.94 10.96 -17.28
C TYR A 569 -38.38 12.28 -17.81
N SER A 570 -37.64 13.00 -16.96
CA SER A 570 -36.99 14.25 -17.33
C SER A 570 -35.51 14.02 -17.56
N ASP A 571 -35.06 14.03 -18.83
CA ASP A 571 -33.64 13.88 -19.16
C ASP A 571 -32.75 14.94 -18.52
N ARG A 572 -33.28 16.14 -18.29
CA ARG A 572 -32.58 17.24 -17.62
C ARG A 572 -32.38 16.99 -16.13
N ARG A 573 -33.34 16.35 -15.46
CA ARG A 573 -33.27 16.04 -14.02
C ARG A 573 -32.82 14.62 -13.74
N LYS A 574 -32.67 13.80 -14.78
CA LYS A 574 -32.36 12.37 -14.74
C LYS A 574 -33.28 11.58 -13.78
N LYS A 575 -34.54 12.01 -13.65
CA LYS A 575 -35.52 11.51 -12.70
C LYS A 575 -36.95 11.72 -13.20
N CYS A 576 -37.88 10.85 -12.81
CA CYS A 576 -39.31 10.99 -13.07
C CYS A 576 -39.86 12.26 -12.39
N GLN A 577 -40.72 12.98 -13.10
CA GLN A 577 -41.40 14.20 -12.65
C GLN A 577 -42.91 14.06 -12.80
N GLU A 578 -43.66 14.53 -11.80
CA GLU A 578 -45.11 14.52 -11.82
C GLU A 578 -45.69 15.43 -12.91
N CYS A 579 -46.79 14.99 -13.51
CA CYS A 579 -47.60 15.81 -14.40
C CYS A 579 -48.31 16.93 -13.62
N SER A 580 -48.69 17.98 -14.33
CA SER A 580 -49.49 19.07 -13.73
C SER A 580 -50.89 18.59 -13.33
N ILE A 581 -51.48 19.26 -12.34
CA ILE A 581 -52.81 18.94 -11.80
C ILE A 581 -53.85 18.84 -12.93
N GLY A 582 -54.66 17.78 -12.90
CA GLY A 582 -55.69 17.52 -13.92
C GLY A 582 -55.17 16.84 -15.19
N CYS A 583 -53.87 16.58 -15.31
CA CYS A 583 -53.26 15.88 -16.42
C CYS A 583 -53.13 14.36 -16.16
N GLN A 584 -53.58 13.56 -17.12
CA GLN A 584 -53.45 12.10 -17.11
C GLN A 584 -52.16 11.62 -17.78
N LYS A 585 -51.78 12.22 -18.92
CA LYS A 585 -50.52 11.91 -19.63
C LYS A 585 -49.79 13.19 -20.02
N CYS A 586 -48.53 13.30 -19.63
CA CYS A 586 -47.67 14.44 -19.96
C CYS A 586 -46.29 14.00 -20.47
N ASN A 587 -45.56 14.95 -21.04
CA ASN A 587 -44.15 14.84 -21.37
C ASN A 587 -43.44 16.16 -21.04
N TYR A 588 -42.20 16.33 -21.50
CA TYR A 588 -41.41 17.54 -21.24
C TYR A 588 -42.01 18.85 -21.81
N ILE A 589 -42.98 18.77 -22.74
CA ILE A 589 -43.65 19.91 -23.38
C ILE A 589 -44.92 20.31 -22.60
N GLY A 590 -45.44 19.43 -21.74
CA GLY A 590 -46.64 19.67 -20.95
C GLY A 590 -47.65 18.51 -21.07
N CYS A 591 -48.92 18.79 -20.79
CA CYS A 591 -49.96 17.78 -20.83
C CYS A 591 -50.41 17.46 -22.27
N ASN A 592 -50.61 16.17 -22.55
CA ASN A 592 -51.14 15.66 -23.80
C ASN A 592 -52.59 15.17 -23.65
N GLN A 593 -52.96 14.72 -22.45
CA GLN A 593 -54.29 14.19 -22.15
C GLN A 593 -54.68 14.57 -20.72
N CYS A 594 -55.82 15.25 -20.57
CA CYS A 594 -56.37 15.64 -19.27
C CYS A 594 -57.40 14.62 -18.77
N TYR A 595 -57.65 14.62 -17.46
CA TYR A 595 -58.78 13.91 -16.86
C TYR A 595 -60.13 14.53 -17.29
N ASP A 596 -61.21 13.75 -17.20
CA ASP A 596 -62.55 14.23 -17.50
C ASP A 596 -62.93 15.50 -16.73
N GLY A 597 -63.54 16.46 -17.44
CA GLY A 597 -63.85 17.80 -16.93
C GLY A 597 -62.74 18.82 -17.10
N TYR A 598 -61.61 18.44 -17.72
CA TYR A 598 -60.51 19.32 -18.10
C TYR A 598 -60.22 19.23 -19.60
N TYR A 599 -59.70 20.31 -20.18
CA TYR A 599 -59.21 20.35 -21.55
C TYR A 599 -57.76 20.88 -21.59
N VAL A 600 -56.99 20.48 -22.60
CA VAL A 600 -55.62 20.97 -22.81
C VAL A 600 -55.68 22.39 -23.37
N TYR A 601 -55.14 23.36 -22.64
CA TYR A 601 -55.01 24.73 -23.12
C TYR A 601 -53.83 24.84 -24.10
N TYR A 602 -54.08 25.28 -25.33
CA TYR A 602 -53.11 25.21 -26.42
C TYR A 602 -51.81 26.01 -26.18
N GLU A 603 -51.86 27.15 -25.48
CA GLU A 603 -50.68 28.02 -25.33
C GLU A 603 -49.64 27.47 -24.37
N ASN A 604 -50.07 26.83 -23.28
CA ASN A 604 -49.19 26.39 -22.20
C ASN A 604 -49.28 24.89 -21.90
N ARG A 605 -50.13 24.17 -22.63
CA ARG A 605 -50.34 22.71 -22.50
C ARG A 605 -50.74 22.27 -21.08
N TYR A 606 -51.33 23.16 -20.27
CA TYR A 606 -51.92 22.79 -18.97
C TYR A 606 -53.38 22.38 -19.11
N CYS A 607 -53.84 21.55 -18.18
CA CYS A 607 -55.24 21.16 -18.08
C CYS A 607 -56.05 22.24 -17.37
N GLN A 608 -57.01 22.83 -18.06
CA GLN A 608 -57.96 23.78 -17.49
C GLN A 608 -59.34 23.16 -17.36
N ARG A 609 -60.08 23.53 -16.32
CA ARG A 609 -61.43 23.01 -16.09
C ARG A 609 -62.39 23.55 -17.14
N CYS A 610 -63.22 22.67 -17.69
CA CYS A 610 -64.23 23.03 -18.70
C CYS A 610 -65.19 24.14 -18.23
N VAL A 611 -65.56 24.13 -16.94
CA VAL A 611 -66.46 25.12 -16.34
C VAL A 611 -65.96 26.56 -16.40
N TYR A 612 -64.64 26.78 -16.52
CA TYR A 612 -64.07 28.12 -16.59
C TYR A 612 -64.24 28.77 -17.97
N LYS A 613 -64.31 27.95 -19.03
CA LYS A 613 -64.49 28.43 -20.40
C LYS A 613 -65.94 28.33 -20.86
N TYR A 614 -66.64 27.28 -20.44
CA TYR A 614 -68.04 27.02 -20.77
C TYR A 614 -68.83 26.81 -19.48
N LEU A 615 -69.65 27.81 -19.14
CA LEU A 615 -70.50 27.75 -17.94
C LEU A 615 -71.41 26.50 -17.99
N ASN A 616 -71.47 25.76 -16.88
CA ASN A 616 -72.26 24.53 -16.74
C ASN A 616 -71.87 23.39 -17.70
N CYS A 617 -70.62 23.38 -18.17
CA CYS A 617 -70.09 22.30 -19.02
C CYS A 617 -69.40 21.19 -18.21
N GLN A 618 -69.83 19.93 -18.43
CA GLN A 618 -69.27 18.73 -17.81
C GLN A 618 -68.04 18.20 -18.57
N SER A 619 -68.06 18.18 -19.90
CA SER A 619 -66.90 17.80 -20.72
C SER A 619 -66.79 18.70 -21.95
N CYS A 620 -65.57 19.05 -22.32
CA CYS A 620 -65.28 20.02 -23.38
C CYS A 620 -63.99 19.67 -24.10
N ASP A 621 -63.85 20.17 -25.31
CA ASP A 621 -62.55 20.36 -25.94
C ASP A 621 -62.18 21.85 -25.92
N TYR A 622 -61.06 22.20 -26.54
CA TYR A 622 -60.60 23.58 -26.59
C TYR A 622 -61.64 24.52 -27.25
N TYR A 623 -62.40 24.06 -28.23
CA TYR A 623 -63.26 24.85 -29.11
C TYR A 623 -64.75 24.81 -28.75
N GLN A 624 -65.20 23.83 -27.95
CA GLN A 624 -66.60 23.70 -27.58
C GLN A 624 -66.84 22.87 -26.31
N CYS A 625 -68.01 23.09 -25.70
CA CYS A 625 -68.58 22.15 -24.74
C CYS A 625 -69.19 20.95 -25.46
N ASN A 626 -68.81 19.74 -25.04
CA ASN A 626 -69.31 18.48 -25.59
C ASN A 626 -70.49 17.92 -24.78
N LYS A 627 -70.52 18.20 -23.48
CA LYS A 627 -71.59 17.72 -22.58
C LYS A 627 -71.87 18.73 -21.47
N CYS A 628 -73.15 19.06 -21.26
CA CYS A 628 -73.59 19.94 -20.19
C CYS A 628 -73.79 19.18 -18.87
N MET A 629 -73.72 19.90 -17.75
CA MET A 629 -74.13 19.40 -16.45
C MET A 629 -75.64 19.15 -16.39
N ASP A 630 -76.07 18.25 -15.52
CA ASP A 630 -77.48 17.89 -15.34
C ASP A 630 -78.35 19.13 -15.08
N GLY A 631 -79.48 19.25 -15.78
CA GLY A 631 -80.37 20.42 -15.73
C GLY A 631 -80.11 21.49 -16.81
N TYR A 632 -79.08 21.31 -17.64
CA TYR A 632 -78.74 22.21 -18.74
C TYR A 632 -78.71 21.47 -20.08
N GLN A 633 -79.21 22.10 -21.14
CA GLN A 633 -79.13 21.57 -22.51
C GLN A 633 -78.13 22.34 -23.36
N LEU A 634 -77.41 21.60 -24.22
CA LEU A 634 -76.40 22.15 -25.11
C LEU A 634 -77.08 22.95 -26.23
N ASN A 635 -76.79 24.26 -26.30
CA ASN A 635 -77.24 25.08 -27.40
C ASN A 635 -76.30 24.89 -28.61
N SER A 636 -76.76 24.15 -29.62
CA SER A 636 -75.99 23.79 -30.82
C SER A 636 -75.48 24.99 -31.64
N THR A 637 -76.09 26.17 -31.50
CA THR A 637 -75.66 27.41 -32.18
C THR A 637 -74.72 28.30 -31.36
N LYS A 638 -74.78 28.26 -30.02
CA LYS A 638 -73.95 29.11 -29.14
C LYS A 638 -72.85 28.37 -28.39
N ARG A 639 -72.76 27.04 -28.53
CA ARG A 639 -71.76 26.18 -27.86
C ARG A 639 -71.76 26.32 -26.32
N GLU A 640 -72.90 26.69 -25.76
CA GLU A 640 -73.11 27.00 -24.34
C GLU A 640 -74.28 26.20 -23.77
N CYS A 641 -74.23 25.90 -22.47
CA CYS A 641 -75.25 25.16 -21.74
C CYS A 641 -76.31 26.10 -21.16
N LYS A 642 -77.58 25.94 -21.56
CA LYS A 642 -78.70 26.77 -21.08
C LYS A 642 -79.61 26.05 -20.11
N ALA A 643 -80.06 26.79 -19.08
CA ALA A 643 -81.01 26.33 -18.08
C ALA A 643 -82.42 26.16 -18.69
N ILE A 644 -83.15 25.16 -18.20
CA ILE A 644 -84.54 24.88 -18.58
C ILE A 644 -85.45 25.74 -17.67
N SER A 645 -86.26 26.67 -18.20
CA SER A 645 -86.98 27.67 -17.40
C SER A 645 -88.44 27.33 -17.06
N SER A 646 -88.82 27.45 -15.78
CA SER A 646 -90.21 27.61 -15.31
C SER A 646 -90.29 28.44 -13.99
N GLY A 647 -90.91 29.63 -14.13
CA GLY A 647 -91.48 30.64 -13.19
C GLY A 647 -91.28 30.63 -11.65
N GLY A 648 -91.02 31.82 -11.08
CA GLY A 648 -91.46 32.21 -9.73
C GLY A 648 -90.58 33.16 -8.90
N SER A 649 -90.81 34.48 -9.03
CA SER A 649 -90.73 35.61 -8.06
C SER A 649 -89.44 36.00 -7.29
N THR A 650 -89.21 37.32 -7.31
CA THR A 650 -88.14 38.15 -6.74
C THR A 650 -88.19 38.34 -5.22
N GLY A 651 -87.02 38.30 -4.58
CA GLY A 651 -86.77 38.85 -3.24
C GLY A 651 -85.28 39.15 -3.08
N GLU A 652 -84.92 40.41 -2.90
CA GLU A 652 -83.57 40.84 -2.48
C GLU A 652 -83.29 40.27 -1.08
N ILE A 653 -82.24 39.46 -0.94
CA ILE A 653 -81.75 38.97 0.36
C ILE A 653 -80.23 39.02 0.36
N THR A 654 -79.74 39.69 1.40
CA THR A 654 -78.37 39.83 1.86
C THR A 654 -77.59 38.51 1.88
N GLU A 655 -76.29 38.57 1.52
CA GLU A 655 -75.33 37.48 1.71
C GLU A 655 -75.35 37.01 3.17
N THR A 656 -76.05 35.90 3.43
CA THR A 656 -76.00 35.23 4.72
C THR A 656 -74.87 34.22 4.64
N GLN A 657 -73.70 34.52 5.22
CA GLN A 657 -72.63 33.53 5.35
C GLN A 657 -73.11 32.38 6.22
N CYS A 658 -73.28 31.20 5.62
CA CYS A 658 -73.57 29.98 6.38
C CYS A 658 -72.38 29.62 7.29
N SER A 659 -72.65 29.07 8.46
CA SER A 659 -71.64 28.57 9.41
C SER A 659 -70.68 27.54 8.79
N GLU A 660 -69.45 27.45 9.32
CA GLU A 660 -68.41 26.57 8.79
C GLU A 660 -68.90 25.11 8.70
N GLY A 661 -68.74 24.50 7.53
CA GLY A 661 -69.22 23.14 7.26
C GLY A 661 -70.68 23.04 6.80
N CYS A 662 -71.43 24.15 6.71
CA CYS A 662 -72.77 24.17 6.14
C CYS A 662 -72.76 24.32 4.61
N LYS A 663 -73.52 23.48 3.90
CA LYS A 663 -73.67 23.48 2.44
C LYS A 663 -74.81 24.40 1.97
N GLN A 664 -75.89 24.53 2.75
CA GLN A 664 -77.02 25.42 2.48
C GLN A 664 -77.71 25.76 3.80
N CYS A 665 -78.06 27.03 4.04
CA CYS A 665 -78.71 27.51 5.25
C CYS A 665 -80.02 28.27 4.96
N SER A 666 -80.90 28.40 5.95
CA SER A 666 -82.14 29.19 5.87
C SER A 666 -81.86 30.69 5.93
N GLN A 667 -82.86 31.52 5.64
CA GLN A 667 -82.77 32.99 5.76
C GLN A 667 -82.54 33.47 7.21
N SER A 668 -82.73 32.60 8.21
CA SER A 668 -82.41 32.87 9.63
C SER A 668 -81.01 32.41 10.05
N GLY A 669 -80.18 31.87 9.13
CA GLY A 669 -78.82 31.42 9.39
C GLY A 669 -78.68 29.97 9.89
N GLU A 670 -79.79 29.23 10.02
CA GLU A 670 -79.77 27.82 10.42
C GLU A 670 -79.32 26.92 9.26
N CYS A 671 -78.43 25.97 9.52
CA CYS A 671 -77.96 25.10 8.44
C CYS A 671 -79.02 24.06 8.08
N LEU A 672 -79.37 23.95 6.79
CA LEU A 672 -80.31 22.96 6.25
C LEU A 672 -79.60 21.68 5.81
N TYR A 673 -78.39 21.78 5.25
CA TYR A 673 -77.58 20.65 4.80
C TYR A 673 -76.09 20.84 5.09
N CYS A 674 -75.41 19.83 5.64
CA CYS A 674 -73.96 19.89 5.91
C CYS A 674 -73.08 19.42 4.73
N LYS A 675 -71.86 19.96 4.64
CA LYS A 675 -70.80 19.53 3.71
C LYS A 675 -70.31 18.12 4.08
N ALA A 676 -69.74 17.40 3.11
CA ALA A 676 -69.20 16.06 3.35
C ALA A 676 -68.10 16.10 4.44
N GLY A 677 -68.15 15.16 5.39
CA GLY A 677 -67.27 15.16 6.56
C GLY A 677 -67.84 15.87 7.80
N PHE A 678 -69.07 16.40 7.73
CA PHE A 678 -69.80 17.02 8.84
C PHE A 678 -71.19 16.37 9.00
N TYR A 679 -71.75 16.40 10.20
CA TYR A 679 -73.14 15.99 10.49
C TYR A 679 -73.91 17.15 11.12
N GLN A 680 -75.23 17.19 10.90
CA GLN A 680 -76.08 18.23 11.46
C GLN A 680 -76.51 17.85 12.87
N ASP A 681 -76.26 18.71 13.84
CA ASP A 681 -76.79 18.55 15.18
C ASP A 681 -78.23 19.10 15.22
N GLN A 682 -79.18 18.26 15.62
CA GLN A 682 -80.61 18.59 15.54
C GLN A 682 -81.09 19.58 16.61
N GLU A 683 -80.35 19.76 17.70
CA GLU A 683 -80.68 20.74 18.76
C GLU A 683 -80.15 22.15 18.42
N SER A 684 -78.93 22.24 17.90
CA SER A 684 -78.28 23.52 17.56
C SER A 684 -78.42 23.94 16.09
N LYS A 685 -78.99 23.09 15.23
CA LYS A 685 -79.15 23.31 13.77
C LYS A 685 -77.83 23.66 13.05
N SER A 686 -76.69 23.23 13.61
CA SER A 686 -75.33 23.55 13.14
C SER A 686 -74.58 22.28 12.68
N CYS A 687 -73.54 22.46 11.85
CA CYS A 687 -72.77 21.34 11.28
C CYS A 687 -71.49 21.07 12.07
N VAL A 688 -71.37 19.86 12.61
CA VAL A 688 -70.21 19.43 13.41
C VAL A 688 -69.31 18.50 12.60
N LYS A 689 -68.00 18.77 12.60
CA LYS A 689 -67.01 17.99 11.85
C LYS A 689 -66.85 16.58 12.44
N CYS A 690 -66.85 15.56 11.58
CA CYS A 690 -66.79 14.17 12.03
C CYS A 690 -65.45 13.76 12.62
N ARG A 691 -64.34 14.24 12.05
CA ARG A 691 -62.98 13.89 12.49
C ARG A 691 -62.61 14.44 13.87
N THR A 692 -63.25 15.53 14.32
CA THR A 692 -62.99 16.09 15.65
C THR A 692 -63.71 15.32 16.75
N LYS A 693 -64.84 14.66 16.43
CA LYS A 693 -65.59 13.84 17.38
C LYS A 693 -65.21 12.35 17.35
N PHE A 694 -64.91 11.81 16.17
CA PHE A 694 -64.50 10.42 15.96
C PHE A 694 -63.20 10.37 15.16
N LYS A 695 -62.14 9.83 15.77
CA LYS A 695 -60.81 9.76 15.14
C LYS A 695 -60.89 8.94 13.85
N ASN A 696 -60.24 9.41 12.79
CA ASN A 696 -60.22 8.75 11.46
C ASN A 696 -61.60 8.54 10.80
N CYS A 697 -62.61 9.31 11.18
CA CYS A 697 -63.97 9.22 10.62
C CYS A 697 -64.23 10.24 9.50
N ASN A 698 -64.58 9.78 8.31
CA ASN A 698 -64.92 10.61 7.15
C ASN A 698 -66.42 10.92 7.00
N LYS A 699 -67.33 10.15 7.63
CA LYS A 699 -68.77 10.44 7.66
C LYS A 699 -69.39 9.90 8.95
N CYS A 700 -70.21 10.67 9.64
CA CYS A 700 -70.76 10.32 10.95
C CYS A 700 -72.17 10.89 11.17
N THR A 701 -72.78 10.49 12.28
CA THR A 701 -74.00 11.02 12.90
C THR A 701 -73.65 11.53 14.31
N LYS A 702 -74.63 12.03 15.07
CA LYS A 702 -74.41 12.50 16.45
C LYS A 702 -73.76 11.43 17.35
N THR A 703 -73.99 10.15 17.08
CA THR A 703 -73.58 9.06 17.98
C THR A 703 -72.79 7.93 17.31
N ASN A 704 -72.56 7.98 15.98
CA ASN A 704 -71.86 6.90 15.26
C ASN A 704 -71.06 7.43 14.07
N CYS A 705 -69.89 6.84 13.79
CA CYS A 705 -69.15 7.05 12.55
C CYS A 705 -69.55 6.01 11.50
N ASN A 706 -70.11 6.45 10.36
CA ASN A 706 -70.64 5.57 9.32
C ASN A 706 -69.65 5.30 8.16
N ARG A 707 -68.53 6.03 8.08
CA ARG A 707 -67.51 5.81 7.04
C ARG A 707 -66.12 6.24 7.53
N CYS A 708 -65.18 5.32 7.49
CA CYS A 708 -63.81 5.52 7.97
C CYS A 708 -62.85 6.02 6.88
N ALA A 709 -61.70 6.55 7.29
CA ALA A 709 -60.59 6.87 6.41
C ALA A 709 -59.91 5.59 5.89
N THR A 710 -59.27 5.68 4.73
CA THR A 710 -58.58 4.56 4.09
C THR A 710 -57.62 3.88 5.07
N GLY A 711 -57.73 2.56 5.25
CA GLY A 711 -56.97 1.77 6.23
C GLY A 711 -57.65 1.52 7.58
N PHE A 712 -58.88 2.02 7.79
CA PHE A 712 -59.65 1.85 9.02
C PHE A 712 -61.06 1.30 8.71
N GLN A 713 -61.63 0.48 9.59
CA GLN A 713 -62.99 -0.08 9.49
C GLN A 713 -63.86 0.34 10.68
N GLN A 714 -65.17 0.34 10.49
CA GLN A 714 -66.14 0.75 11.51
C GLN A 714 -66.36 -0.40 12.52
N ASP A 715 -66.08 -0.15 13.79
CA ASP A 715 -66.43 -1.06 14.88
C ASP A 715 -67.91 -0.89 15.24
N GLN A 716 -68.71 -1.95 15.07
CA GLN A 716 -70.16 -1.90 15.30
C GLN A 716 -70.54 -1.79 16.79
N ASN A 717 -69.67 -2.19 17.71
CA ASN A 717 -69.90 -2.13 19.16
C ASN A 717 -69.43 -0.80 19.75
N GLN A 718 -68.28 -0.28 19.32
CA GLN A 718 -67.71 0.97 19.82
C GLN A 718 -68.18 2.21 19.05
N LYS A 719 -68.86 2.03 17.90
CA LYS A 719 -69.42 3.10 17.05
C LYS A 719 -68.37 4.11 16.54
N GLN A 720 -67.10 3.67 16.40
CA GLN A 720 -65.95 4.45 15.91
C GLN A 720 -65.11 3.68 14.87
N CYS A 721 -64.12 4.34 14.26
CA CYS A 721 -63.22 3.73 13.28
C CYS A 721 -61.97 3.18 13.96
N ILE A 722 -61.74 1.88 13.81
CA ILE A 722 -60.55 1.19 14.30
C ILE A 722 -59.66 0.79 13.13
N GLN A 723 -58.36 0.73 13.35
CA GLN A 723 -57.42 0.24 12.35
C GLN A 723 -57.67 -1.25 12.16
N ASN A 724 -57.64 -1.75 10.92
CA ASN A 724 -57.90 -3.17 10.64
C ASN A 724 -57.17 -4.07 11.65
N PRO A 725 -57.87 -4.86 12.47
CA PRO A 725 -57.22 -5.93 13.19
C PRO A 725 -56.89 -7.01 12.17
N ILE A 726 -55.60 -7.25 11.91
CA ILE A 726 -55.18 -8.49 11.26
C ILE A 726 -55.30 -9.56 12.34
N THR A 727 -56.41 -10.30 12.28
CA THR A 727 -56.52 -11.64 12.85
C THR A 727 -55.43 -12.51 12.26
N SER A 728 -54.72 -13.21 13.15
CA SER A 728 -53.82 -14.29 12.81
C SER A 728 -54.54 -15.34 11.98
N GLU A 729 -54.25 -15.38 10.68
CA GLU A 729 -54.21 -16.59 9.86
C GLU A 729 -53.41 -16.24 8.60
N ASN A 730 -52.15 -16.67 8.57
CA ASN A 730 -51.22 -16.66 7.43
C ASN A 730 -51.14 -15.39 6.58
N THR A 731 -50.40 -14.38 7.06
CA THR A 731 -49.67 -13.46 6.16
C THR A 731 -48.18 -13.76 6.26
N GLY A 732 -47.71 -14.68 5.42
CA GLY A 732 -46.29 -14.95 5.23
C GLY A 732 -45.59 -13.75 4.63
N ILE A 733 -45.23 -12.77 5.46
CA ILE A 733 -44.13 -11.86 5.16
C ILE A 733 -42.88 -12.64 5.51
N GLU A 734 -42.26 -13.27 4.51
CA GLU A 734 -40.94 -13.85 4.68
C GLU A 734 -39.97 -12.73 5.08
N CYS A 735 -39.28 -12.91 6.22
CA CYS A 735 -38.14 -12.06 6.53
C CYS A 735 -37.11 -12.17 5.39
N PRO A 736 -36.35 -11.10 5.08
CA PRO A 736 -35.22 -11.19 4.16
C PRO A 736 -34.35 -12.41 4.52
N GLN A 737 -33.81 -13.12 3.52
CA GLN A 737 -33.10 -14.40 3.75
C GLN A 737 -31.89 -14.26 4.70
N GLU A 738 -31.32 -13.07 4.76
CA GLU A 738 -30.22 -12.68 5.65
C GLU A 738 -30.66 -12.41 7.11
N CYS A 739 -31.95 -12.49 7.42
CA CYS A 739 -32.56 -12.02 8.65
C CYS A 739 -33.32 -13.12 9.40
N LYS A 740 -32.86 -13.42 10.62
CA LYS A 740 -33.44 -14.43 11.50
C LYS A 740 -34.76 -13.99 12.12
N ASN A 741 -34.80 -12.74 12.61
CA ASN A 741 -35.98 -12.13 13.22
C ASN A 741 -36.20 -10.75 12.61
N CYS A 742 -37.40 -10.50 12.08
CA CYS A 742 -37.77 -9.19 11.55
C CYS A 742 -38.99 -8.60 12.26
N SER A 743 -39.08 -7.28 12.27
CA SER A 743 -40.20 -6.54 12.88
C SER A 743 -41.48 -6.72 12.06
N GLN A 744 -42.62 -6.32 12.64
CA GLN A 744 -43.92 -6.27 11.96
C GLN A 744 -43.95 -5.39 10.69
N PHE A 745 -42.87 -4.66 10.39
CA PHE A 745 -42.69 -3.86 9.17
C PHE A 745 -41.60 -4.42 8.23
N GLY A 746 -41.14 -5.66 8.43
CA GLY A 746 -40.13 -6.32 7.60
C GLY A 746 -38.69 -5.83 7.80
N GLN A 747 -38.41 -5.09 8.87
CA GLN A 747 -37.05 -4.61 9.19
C GLN A 747 -36.32 -5.64 10.05
N CYS A 748 -35.07 -5.93 9.73
CA CYS A 748 -34.32 -6.92 10.48
C CYS A 748 -34.03 -6.46 11.91
N ILE A 749 -34.18 -7.38 12.87
CA ILE A 749 -33.87 -7.21 14.29
C ILE A 749 -32.67 -8.09 14.67
N GLU A 750 -32.49 -9.23 14.01
CA GLU A 750 -31.38 -10.15 14.26
C GLU A 750 -30.97 -10.83 12.95
N CYS A 751 -29.67 -10.81 12.65
CA CYS A 751 -29.13 -11.46 11.46
C CYS A 751 -29.14 -12.98 11.59
N GLN A 752 -29.35 -13.66 10.46
CA GLN A 752 -29.27 -15.11 10.38
C GLN A 752 -27.81 -15.59 10.43
N ASP A 753 -27.59 -16.83 10.87
CA ASP A 753 -26.28 -17.46 10.84
C ASP A 753 -25.69 -17.39 9.42
N GLY A 754 -24.43 -16.98 9.33
CA GLY A 754 -23.79 -16.62 8.07
C GLY A 754 -23.95 -15.16 7.65
N PHE A 755 -24.62 -14.32 8.44
CA PHE A 755 -24.72 -12.88 8.24
C PHE A 755 -24.43 -12.11 9.55
N TYR A 756 -23.85 -10.90 9.45
CA TYR A 756 -23.53 -10.04 10.59
C TYR A 756 -24.18 -8.65 10.46
N ASP A 757 -24.38 -7.97 11.60
CA ASP A 757 -24.95 -6.63 11.64
C ASP A 757 -23.96 -5.56 11.16
N TYR A 758 -24.21 -5.02 9.98
CA TYR A 758 -23.42 -3.97 9.36
C TYR A 758 -23.58 -2.60 10.03
N SER A 759 -24.65 -2.36 10.79
CA SER A 759 -24.84 -1.06 11.46
C SER A 759 -23.75 -0.78 12.51
N VAL A 760 -23.09 -1.83 13.02
CA VAL A 760 -21.90 -1.73 13.88
C VAL A 760 -20.71 -1.09 13.15
N ASP A 761 -20.54 -1.38 11.85
CA ASP A 761 -19.45 -0.84 11.03
C ASP A 761 -19.79 0.56 10.46
N ASN A 762 -21.06 0.96 10.47
CA ASN A 762 -21.52 2.27 9.98
C ASN A 762 -22.61 2.88 10.88
N PRO A 763 -22.22 3.70 11.89
CA PRO A 763 -23.14 4.25 12.90
C PRO A 763 -24.25 5.17 12.35
N SER A 764 -24.17 5.57 11.08
CA SER A 764 -25.18 6.42 10.44
C SER A 764 -26.47 5.65 10.10
N ILE A 765 -26.41 4.31 10.13
CA ILE A 765 -27.52 3.41 9.82
C ILE A 765 -28.34 3.15 11.09
N LYS A 766 -29.60 3.57 11.09
CA LYS A 766 -30.49 3.45 12.27
C LYS A 766 -31.20 2.10 12.42
N ASN A 767 -31.17 1.25 11.39
CA ASN A 767 -31.83 -0.06 11.37
C ASN A 767 -30.81 -1.17 11.08
N ILE A 768 -30.94 -2.35 11.70
CA ILE A 768 -30.03 -3.49 11.50
C ILE A 768 -30.08 -3.93 10.04
N LYS A 769 -28.89 -4.04 9.43
CA LYS A 769 -28.71 -4.53 8.06
C LYS A 769 -27.72 -5.69 8.10
N CYS A 770 -28.15 -6.84 7.59
CA CYS A 770 -27.38 -8.07 7.66
C CYS A 770 -26.56 -8.27 6.38
N LEU A 771 -25.26 -8.46 6.54
CA LEU A 771 -24.33 -8.74 5.44
C LEU A 771 -23.71 -10.11 5.60
N SER A 772 -23.54 -10.82 4.49
CA SER A 772 -22.94 -12.16 4.52
C SER A 772 -21.56 -12.12 5.16
N CYS A 773 -21.26 -13.10 6.00
CA CYS A 773 -19.97 -13.28 6.63
C CYS A 773 -18.84 -13.40 5.62
N THR A 774 -19.12 -13.96 4.44
CA THR A 774 -18.15 -14.07 3.35
C THR A 774 -17.68 -12.71 2.77
N ILE A 775 -18.44 -11.63 3.00
CA ILE A 775 -18.09 -10.26 2.57
C ILE A 775 -16.95 -9.70 3.42
N LYS A 776 -16.94 -10.02 4.72
CA LYS A 776 -15.94 -9.55 5.68
C LYS A 776 -14.82 -10.56 5.93
N PHE A 777 -15.14 -11.86 5.89
CA PHE A 777 -14.24 -12.98 6.16
C PHE A 777 -14.37 -14.06 5.07
N LYS A 778 -13.36 -14.20 4.22
CA LYS A 778 -13.42 -15.13 3.07
C LYS A 778 -13.55 -16.59 3.53
N HIS A 779 -14.46 -17.34 2.90
CA HIS A 779 -14.79 -18.73 3.23
C HIS A 779 -15.28 -18.97 4.66
N CYS A 780 -15.80 -17.93 5.31
CA CYS A 780 -16.44 -18.00 6.61
C CYS A 780 -17.93 -18.34 6.47
N SER A 781 -18.39 -19.39 7.17
CA SER A 781 -19.80 -19.80 7.23
C SER A 781 -20.57 -19.10 8.35
N GLN A 782 -19.92 -18.68 9.43
CA GLN A 782 -20.54 -17.95 10.55
C GLN A 782 -19.58 -16.94 11.15
N CYS A 783 -20.04 -15.74 11.49
CA CYS A 783 -19.17 -14.65 11.99
C CYS A 783 -19.93 -13.70 12.92
N THR A 784 -19.19 -12.92 13.70
CA THR A 784 -19.68 -11.67 14.31
C THR A 784 -19.25 -10.49 13.45
N SER A 785 -19.64 -9.26 13.84
CA SER A 785 -19.06 -8.06 13.25
C SER A 785 -17.54 -7.94 13.48
N LEU A 786 -16.92 -8.74 14.36
CA LEU A 786 -15.51 -8.61 14.73
C LEU A 786 -14.63 -9.78 14.28
N ARG A 787 -15.14 -11.00 14.14
CA ARG A 787 -14.34 -12.19 13.77
C ARG A 787 -15.17 -13.29 13.10
N CYS A 788 -14.52 -14.19 12.37
CA CYS A 788 -15.14 -15.42 11.90
C CYS A 788 -15.21 -16.46 13.05
N LEU A 789 -16.31 -17.21 13.09
CA LEU A 789 -16.59 -18.24 14.11
C LEU A 789 -16.51 -19.65 13.52
N GLU A 790 -16.86 -19.82 12.25
CA GLU A 790 -16.88 -21.13 11.57
C GLU A 790 -16.54 -20.98 10.08
N CYS A 791 -15.82 -21.96 9.51
CA CYS A 791 -15.41 -21.99 8.11
C CYS A 791 -16.30 -22.89 7.24
N LEU A 792 -16.36 -22.60 5.95
CA LEU A 792 -17.03 -23.46 4.97
C LEU A 792 -16.38 -24.87 4.91
N PRO A 793 -17.14 -25.92 4.58
CA PRO A 793 -16.61 -27.29 4.46
C PRO A 793 -15.42 -27.37 3.50
N GLY A 794 -14.38 -28.12 3.90
CA GLY A 794 -13.12 -28.16 3.18
C GLY A 794 -12.20 -26.97 3.44
N TYR A 795 -12.52 -26.13 4.43
CA TYR A 795 -11.67 -25.04 4.90
C TYR A 795 -11.48 -25.09 6.43
N GLN A 796 -10.33 -24.64 6.94
CA GLN A 796 -10.01 -24.58 8.37
C GLN A 796 -9.72 -23.15 8.83
N TYR A 797 -10.15 -22.80 10.05
CA TYR A 797 -9.98 -21.47 10.64
C TYR A 797 -8.53 -21.24 11.09
N TYR A 798 -8.00 -20.06 10.76
CA TYR A 798 -6.65 -19.64 11.08
C TYR A 798 -6.67 -18.37 11.95
N ASP A 799 -6.49 -18.58 13.25
CA ASP A 799 -6.71 -17.60 14.32
C ASP A 799 -5.86 -16.33 14.22
N TYR A 800 -4.74 -16.36 13.48
CA TYR A 800 -3.82 -15.23 13.33
C TYR A 800 -4.28 -14.19 12.29
N GLU A 801 -5.09 -14.60 11.30
CA GLU A 801 -5.55 -13.72 10.20
C GLU A 801 -7.08 -13.58 10.13
N ASP A 802 -7.83 -14.21 11.03
CA ASP A 802 -9.30 -14.32 10.98
C ASP A 802 -9.83 -14.88 9.64
N LEU A 803 -9.10 -15.83 9.03
CA LEU A 803 -9.38 -16.39 7.69
C LEU A 803 -9.64 -17.90 7.71
N CYS A 804 -10.34 -18.37 6.67
CA CYS A 804 -10.63 -19.78 6.42
C CYS A 804 -9.86 -20.26 5.17
N ILE A 805 -9.00 -21.29 5.31
CA ILE A 805 -8.09 -21.79 4.26
C ILE A 805 -8.41 -23.20 3.76
N ARG A 806 -8.28 -23.47 2.45
CA ARG A 806 -8.74 -24.72 1.79
C ARG A 806 -7.85 -25.94 2.11
N VAL A 807 -8.48 -27.09 2.34
CA VAL A 807 -7.85 -28.42 2.49
C VAL A 807 -7.75 -29.08 1.11
N ILE A 808 -6.55 -29.48 0.66
CA ILE A 808 -6.31 -30.13 -0.65
C ILE A 808 -5.89 -31.60 -0.42
N GLU A 809 -6.61 -32.55 -1.05
CA GLU A 809 -6.28 -33.99 -1.04
C GLU A 809 -5.45 -34.37 -2.27
N VAL A 810 -4.30 -35.02 -2.09
CA VAL A 810 -3.51 -35.65 -3.19
C VAL A 810 -3.02 -37.05 -2.79
N ASN A 811 -3.53 -38.06 -3.50
CA ASN A 811 -3.08 -39.44 -3.75
C ASN A 811 -2.25 -40.23 -2.71
N ASN A 812 -2.93 -41.24 -2.14
CA ASN A 812 -2.47 -42.35 -1.28
C ASN A 812 -1.12 -43.02 -1.64
N THR A 813 -0.03 -42.57 -1.00
CA THR A 813 0.89 -43.44 -0.22
C THR A 813 1.65 -42.55 0.76
N ILE A 814 1.32 -42.65 2.04
CA ILE A 814 1.93 -41.83 3.09
C ILE A 814 3.20 -42.55 3.59
N VAL A 815 4.38 -42.00 3.30
CA VAL A 815 5.63 -42.43 3.94
C VAL A 815 5.80 -41.62 5.23
N CYS A 816 5.66 -42.25 6.40
CA CYS A 816 5.88 -41.57 7.67
C CYS A 816 7.37 -41.28 7.91
N ASN A 817 7.66 -40.15 8.55
CA ASN A 817 9.00 -39.84 9.05
C ASN A 817 9.56 -40.98 9.92
N LYS A 818 10.87 -41.27 9.81
CA LYS A 818 11.56 -42.33 10.56
C LYS A 818 11.32 -42.16 12.07
N GLY A 819 10.96 -43.24 12.76
CA GLY A 819 10.62 -43.20 14.19
C GLY A 819 9.14 -42.97 14.51
N CYS A 820 8.27 -42.88 13.51
CA CYS A 820 6.85 -42.59 13.67
C CYS A 820 5.95 -43.84 13.61
N THR A 821 5.02 -43.98 14.57
CA THR A 821 4.07 -45.13 14.62
C THR A 821 2.78 -44.90 13.82
N SER A 822 2.36 -43.64 13.63
CA SER A 822 1.20 -43.25 12.81
C SER A 822 1.34 -41.78 12.39
N CYS A 823 1.01 -41.45 11.14
CA CYS A 823 1.18 -40.09 10.60
C CYS A 823 0.01 -39.65 9.71
N ASN A 824 -0.15 -38.35 9.53
CA ASN A 824 -1.17 -37.75 8.65
C ASN A 824 -0.74 -37.79 7.17
N TYR A 825 -1.60 -37.31 6.28
CA TYR A 825 -1.38 -37.36 4.82
C TYR A 825 -0.17 -36.55 4.30
N ASN A 826 0.43 -35.69 5.13
CA ASN A 826 1.69 -34.99 4.84
C ASN A 826 2.93 -35.68 5.43
N GLY A 827 2.81 -36.94 5.89
CA GLY A 827 3.90 -37.66 6.56
C GLY A 827 4.20 -37.21 7.99
N MET A 828 3.38 -36.32 8.57
CA MET A 828 3.60 -35.71 9.89
C MET A 828 3.16 -36.64 11.02
N CYS A 829 4.03 -36.82 12.01
CA CYS A 829 3.83 -37.84 13.02
C CYS A 829 2.80 -37.45 14.09
N PHE A 830 1.85 -38.35 14.38
CA PHE A 830 0.95 -38.24 15.53
C PHE A 830 1.57 -38.79 16.82
N LYS A 831 2.41 -39.83 16.71
CA LYS A 831 3.04 -40.48 17.86
C LYS A 831 4.37 -41.14 17.50
N CYS A 832 5.42 -40.78 18.22
CA CYS A 832 6.76 -41.35 18.06
C CYS A 832 6.88 -42.75 18.71
N LEU A 833 7.80 -43.58 18.20
CA LEU A 833 8.27 -44.80 18.86
C LEU A 833 8.97 -44.43 20.18
N ASP A 834 8.97 -45.34 21.16
CA ASP A 834 9.48 -45.06 22.51
C ASP A 834 10.95 -44.61 22.56
N SER A 835 11.77 -44.99 21.56
CA SER A 835 13.16 -44.55 21.42
C SER A 835 13.35 -43.18 20.75
N PHE A 836 12.24 -42.47 20.53
CA PHE A 836 12.19 -41.16 19.89
C PHE A 836 11.30 -40.20 20.69
N TYR A 837 11.70 -38.94 20.78
CA TYR A 837 10.85 -37.87 21.33
C TYR A 837 10.29 -36.98 20.22
N GLN A 838 9.13 -36.37 20.47
CA GLN A 838 8.45 -35.51 19.52
C GLN A 838 8.96 -34.07 19.61
N ASP A 839 9.29 -33.43 18.49
CA ASP A 839 9.62 -32.01 18.43
C ASP A 839 9.18 -31.38 17.09
N TYR A 840 9.40 -30.07 16.93
CA TYR A 840 8.96 -29.32 15.76
C TYR A 840 10.14 -28.78 14.93
N ILE A 841 10.04 -28.90 13.60
CA ILE A 841 10.96 -28.23 12.66
C ILE A 841 10.19 -27.26 11.76
N TYR A 842 10.90 -26.24 11.25
CA TYR A 842 10.35 -25.26 10.33
C TYR A 842 11.04 -25.39 8.98
N ILE A 843 10.27 -25.63 7.92
CA ILE A 843 10.75 -25.61 6.54
C ILE A 843 9.82 -24.69 5.76
N GLN A 844 10.38 -23.65 5.13
CA GLN A 844 9.69 -22.72 4.22
C GLN A 844 8.26 -22.38 4.68
N PHE A 845 8.12 -21.85 5.91
CA PHE A 845 6.87 -21.35 6.51
C PHE A 845 5.89 -22.36 7.16
N PHE A 846 6.22 -23.63 7.30
CA PHE A 846 5.34 -24.60 7.97
C PHE A 846 5.97 -25.24 9.21
N LYS A 847 5.17 -25.41 10.27
CA LYS A 847 5.56 -26.05 11.54
C LYS A 847 5.26 -27.55 11.47
N TYR A 848 6.30 -28.37 11.36
CA TYR A 848 6.17 -29.82 11.19
C TYR A 848 6.46 -30.58 12.48
N LYS A 849 5.63 -31.55 12.84
CA LYS A 849 5.90 -32.52 13.93
C LYS A 849 6.81 -33.64 13.44
N VAL A 850 7.97 -33.79 14.07
CA VAL A 850 9.00 -34.78 13.72
C VAL A 850 9.45 -35.56 14.97
N CYS A 851 9.85 -36.81 14.78
CA CYS A 851 10.37 -37.67 15.83
C CYS A 851 11.90 -37.72 15.76
N PHE A 852 12.56 -37.42 16.87
CA PHE A 852 14.02 -37.41 16.99
C PHE A 852 14.49 -38.56 17.88
N GLU A 853 15.54 -39.28 17.48
CA GLU A 853 16.12 -40.37 18.27
C GLU A 853 16.65 -39.84 19.61
N CYS A 854 16.26 -40.47 20.72
CA CYS A 854 16.66 -40.06 22.07
C CYS A 854 18.17 -40.02 22.27
N ILE A 855 18.90 -40.96 21.65
CA ILE A 855 20.36 -41.08 21.79
C ILE A 855 21.11 -39.87 21.23
N ASN A 856 20.53 -39.12 20.29
CA ASN A 856 21.16 -37.94 19.70
C ASN A 856 21.13 -36.72 20.63
N LYS A 857 20.23 -36.70 21.62
CA LYS A 857 20.09 -35.59 22.58
C LYS A 857 20.54 -35.99 23.98
N PHE A 858 20.33 -37.24 24.38
CA PHE A 858 20.72 -37.78 25.68
C PHE A 858 21.54 -39.06 25.46
N SER A 859 22.85 -38.99 25.70
CA SER A 859 23.77 -40.13 25.53
C SER A 859 23.30 -41.35 26.32
N ASN A 860 23.27 -42.52 25.66
CA ASN A 860 22.84 -43.81 26.24
C ASN A 860 21.39 -43.86 26.75
N CYS A 861 20.53 -42.94 26.30
CA CYS A 861 19.11 -42.91 26.64
C CYS A 861 18.27 -43.78 25.70
N LEU A 862 17.42 -44.64 26.27
CA LEU A 862 16.50 -45.52 25.57
C LEU A 862 15.10 -44.90 25.38
N ILE A 863 14.59 -44.13 26.36
CA ILE A 863 13.29 -43.44 26.28
C ILE A 863 13.46 -42.03 26.86
N CYS A 864 12.95 -41.01 26.18
CA CYS A 864 13.09 -39.60 26.57
C CYS A 864 11.87 -38.77 26.17
N ASP A 865 11.75 -37.58 26.76
CA ASP A 865 10.90 -36.50 26.28
C ASP A 865 11.75 -35.35 25.70
N GLN A 866 11.14 -34.20 25.39
CA GLN A 866 11.87 -33.04 24.84
C GLN A 866 12.98 -32.50 25.76
N ILE A 867 12.91 -32.76 27.06
CA ILE A 867 13.66 -32.06 28.10
C ILE A 867 14.55 -33.01 28.91
N GLN A 868 14.19 -34.30 29.02
CA GLN A 868 14.90 -35.26 29.87
C GLN A 868 14.87 -36.69 29.36
N CYS A 869 15.88 -37.47 29.76
CA CYS A 869 15.83 -38.93 29.64
C CYS A 869 14.96 -39.54 30.74
N THR A 870 14.18 -40.57 30.41
CA THR A 870 13.29 -41.29 31.35
C THR A 870 13.67 -42.76 31.52
N LYS A 871 14.43 -43.33 30.58
CA LYS A 871 14.95 -44.71 30.67
C LYS A 871 16.28 -44.86 29.94
N CYS A 872 17.25 -45.52 30.56
CA CYS A 872 18.58 -45.73 30.01
C CYS A 872 18.73 -47.08 29.31
N ASN A 873 19.72 -47.18 28.41
CA ASN A 873 20.17 -48.46 27.84
C ASN A 873 20.79 -49.35 28.94
N ASN A 874 20.77 -50.66 28.72
CA ASN A 874 21.32 -51.65 29.65
C ASN A 874 22.80 -51.33 30.00
N GLY A 875 23.14 -51.31 31.29
CA GLY A 875 24.47 -50.97 31.80
C GLY A 875 24.62 -49.52 32.30
N TYR A 876 23.59 -48.67 32.11
CA TYR A 876 23.56 -47.29 32.57
C TYR A 876 22.37 -47.06 33.51
N HIS A 877 22.52 -46.15 34.47
CA HIS A 877 21.44 -45.76 35.40
C HIS A 877 21.05 -44.29 35.17
N LEU A 878 19.79 -43.96 35.41
CA LEU A 878 19.30 -42.58 35.30
C LEU A 878 19.71 -41.80 36.56
N ASN A 879 20.45 -40.71 36.39
CA ASN A 879 20.76 -39.79 37.47
C ASN A 879 19.59 -38.81 37.64
N ASP A 880 18.93 -38.86 38.80
CA ASP A 880 17.72 -38.08 39.06
C ASP A 880 17.95 -36.56 39.14
N SER A 881 19.19 -36.11 39.35
CA SER A 881 19.54 -34.69 39.44
C SER A 881 19.90 -34.09 38.09
N THR A 882 20.62 -34.84 37.24
CA THR A 882 21.06 -34.38 35.92
C THR A 882 20.09 -34.78 34.81
N LYS A 883 19.16 -35.72 35.09
CA LYS A 883 18.23 -36.32 34.12
C LYS A 883 18.91 -36.96 32.91
N GLN A 884 20.12 -37.49 33.12
CA GLN A 884 20.95 -38.18 32.12
C GLN A 884 21.36 -39.58 32.56
N CYS A 885 21.79 -40.40 31.59
CA CYS A 885 22.21 -41.79 31.81
C CYS A 885 23.72 -41.87 32.10
N GLU A 886 24.07 -42.37 33.28
CA GLU A 886 25.44 -42.45 33.76
C GLU A 886 25.84 -43.90 34.05
N THR A 887 27.12 -44.22 33.87
CA THR A 887 27.66 -45.54 34.23
C THR A 887 27.62 -45.73 35.74
N ILE A 888 27.23 -46.92 36.20
CA ILE A 888 27.27 -47.28 37.62
C ILE A 888 28.72 -47.13 38.12
N PRO A 889 29.03 -46.31 39.13
CA PRO A 889 30.37 -46.26 39.69
C PRO A 889 30.70 -47.64 40.28
N PRO A 890 31.90 -48.20 40.06
CA PRO A 890 32.29 -49.42 40.74
C PRO A 890 32.33 -49.13 42.25
N SER A 891 31.45 -49.79 42.99
CA SER A 891 31.46 -49.79 44.45
C SER A 891 32.83 -50.28 44.94
N ARG A 892 33.55 -49.41 45.66
CA ARG A 892 34.73 -49.76 46.45
C ARG A 892 34.35 -50.81 47.50
N PHE A 893 34.94 -52.01 47.44
CA PHE A 893 35.34 -52.79 48.63
C PHE A 893 36.45 -53.81 48.28
N LEU A 894 37.59 -53.62 48.95
CA LEU A 894 38.60 -54.56 49.52
C LEU A 894 39.27 -55.67 48.66
N ILE A 895 40.57 -55.41 48.40
CA ILE A 895 41.79 -56.25 48.55
C ILE A 895 41.65 -57.79 48.51
N GLN A 896 42.30 -58.41 47.52
CA GLN A 896 43.28 -59.49 47.76
C GLN A 896 44.31 -59.57 46.62
N THR A 897 45.58 -59.47 47.02
CA THR A 897 46.81 -59.67 46.23
C THR A 897 46.99 -61.13 45.84
N GLN A 898 47.44 -61.41 44.61
CA GLN A 898 48.57 -62.30 44.34
C GLN A 898 48.97 -62.32 42.86
N ASP A 899 50.26 -62.03 42.64
CA ASP A 899 51.23 -62.61 41.71
C ASP A 899 50.91 -62.83 40.22
N GLY A 900 51.86 -62.39 39.38
CA GLY A 900 52.15 -63.13 38.15
C GLY A 900 52.60 -62.33 36.91
N ASN A 901 53.78 -61.71 37.00
CA ASN A 901 54.86 -61.74 35.99
C ASN A 901 54.64 -61.49 34.48
N GLN A 902 55.61 -60.71 33.97
CA GLN A 902 56.27 -60.71 32.65
C GLN A 902 55.62 -59.92 31.50
N GLN A 903 56.17 -58.73 31.19
CA GLN A 903 57.25 -58.42 30.21
C GLN A 903 56.63 -58.17 28.82
N GLN A 904 56.95 -57.11 28.07
CA GLN A 904 58.01 -56.12 28.11
C GLN A 904 57.55 -54.89 27.32
#